data_AF-A0A496RW04-F1
#
_entry.id   AF-A0A496RW04-F1
#
_cell.length_a   1.000
_cell.length_b   1.000
_cell.length_c   1.000
_cell.angle_alpha   90.00
_cell.angle_beta   90.00
_cell.angle_gamma   90.00
#
_symmetry.space_group_name_H-M   'P 1'
#
loop_
_entity.id
_entity.type
_entity.pdbx_description
1 polymer ?
#
loop_
_entity_poly.entity_id
_entity_poly.type
_entity_poly.pdbx_seq_one_letter_code
_entity_poly.pdbx_strand_id
1 'polypeptide(L)'
;MTRLLILLVAVMFTVPASAETLEVRGEVMNLAGAQTADLVWNAYNFGAFWYDLDGDLTTEELRIVAGTLGAWDRTIDEDCLLYNTSPVYQEYELYENEGLTVNGDAGYYIEGFMGEQDVAINGRADKLSKPLVEFEDDDKKTLAIGEAWDLGGGFALTAENLSCPCEAPMPCDSCTLLLSKNGVKLDEQIIYVNTSNEQDRVYTYTPDIGGEERVPVFSCYVDAVYNGTETGIVQLMYVFLINNDVLEIDTSDTYGIMEVMTASTSQIVLRNNHILDLDTDATEHIMGNIYFKIADDDTAIRFYPCVIESEPGDYEVHGNVVNLNGAQTADLVWNSYNFAGLWYDPDNDLMTEELELVAGTLDATYDRTIDEDCLSYCTSPVYQEYELYTNEGLTVDSDHPGGDTGYWIEGWMGERYVAVDNKADKLTKLLVEFDRYDIKTLNSGDTWDLGGGFVLKLMGINDAGNIATLQLFKNGVPLEGSLKCIDTSTGTKQDRVYTYLKDVADEDNIPIFSCYVAAVFKEGSTSYAQLKYAFLIDDDVIEIETMNTYGVMEVTTASSSEVILRNEDSIDLDLDCTEHIMGNLYFRIADDENAIRFYPLAERTIPHIPETLTVYNSGGADYMSIQAAIYAAESRDTIMVYNGTYHENVRVNKQLTLIGIGMPVVDGGWGGSAIEVTADHCTIDGFRLIHGDPYGIRLYYSSDSTLIGNTASNNSMNGIDLYSSSSNTLSGNTASNNSNSGIVLYASSNNNTLISNTASNNFNPGIQLGSSSNNTLIGNIASNTRTGIYLISSSNNTLSNNTASNQYYGIVLLPSSNNNMLIGNTASDNDYYGIRLDSSSSNILYHNNLVDNTNYNAYDYNGSNQWDSGTEGNYWSDYNGTDPNGDGIGNDPYPIPGGGTSVDHFPLMQPWAGDTAQKGDLDHDHKITPADAAIALCLAAGGSASC
;
A
#
# COMPACT_ATOMS: atom_id res chain seq x y z
N MET A 1 -48.15 30.48 22.75
CA MET A 1 -48.01 29.81 21.43
C MET A 1 -46.56 29.51 21.24
N THR A 2 -46.22 28.26 21.52
CA THR A 2 -44.89 27.66 21.46
C THR A 2 -44.55 27.41 19.99
N ARG A 3 -43.44 27.95 19.48
CA ARG A 3 -42.81 27.44 18.26
C ARG A 3 -41.45 26.88 18.63
N LEU A 4 -41.36 25.58 18.35
CA LEU A 4 -40.25 24.66 18.53
C LEU A 4 -39.06 25.16 17.69
N LEU A 5 -37.91 25.42 18.32
CA LEU A 5 -36.63 25.50 17.62
C LEU A 5 -36.06 24.07 17.64
N ILE A 6 -36.00 23.43 16.47
CA ILE A 6 -35.27 22.18 16.28
C ILE A 6 -33.80 22.56 16.15
N LEU A 7 -33.00 22.13 17.12
CA LEU A 7 -31.55 22.21 17.09
C LEU A 7 -31.06 21.12 16.11
N LEU A 8 -30.72 21.49 14.88
CA LEU A 8 -30.01 20.59 13.97
C LEU A 8 -28.55 20.54 14.45
N VAL A 9 -28.16 19.43 15.08
CA VAL A 9 -26.77 19.12 15.34
C VAL A 9 -26.17 18.74 13.97
N ALA A 10 -25.32 19.61 13.43
CA ALA A 10 -24.50 19.28 12.28
C ALA A 10 -23.53 18.18 12.70
N VAL A 11 -23.81 16.95 12.28
CA VAL A 11 -22.84 15.88 12.24
C VAL A 11 -21.77 16.33 11.25
N MET A 12 -20.54 16.57 11.72
CA MET A 12 -19.39 16.62 10.83
C MET A 12 -19.28 15.24 10.20
N PHE A 13 -19.77 15.11 8.98
CA PHE A 13 -19.21 14.13 8.08
C PHE A 13 -17.85 14.71 7.70
N THR A 14 -16.77 14.16 8.26
CA THR A 14 -15.55 14.02 7.45
C THR A 14 -16.02 13.25 6.23
N VAL A 15 -16.15 13.93 5.10
CA VAL A 15 -16.28 13.23 3.82
C VAL A 15 -15.03 12.37 3.78
N PRO A 16 -15.13 11.03 3.76
CA PRO A 16 -13.96 10.21 3.49
C PRO A 16 -13.33 10.76 2.21
N ALA A 17 -12.00 10.74 2.11
CA ALA A 17 -11.36 10.92 0.80
C ALA A 17 -12.15 10.03 -0.17
N SER A 18 -12.69 10.61 -1.25
CA SER A 18 -13.38 9.82 -2.26
C SER A 18 -12.46 8.67 -2.61
N ALA A 19 -12.96 7.43 -2.60
CA ALA A 19 -12.18 6.31 -3.10
C ALA A 19 -11.70 6.69 -4.50
N GLU A 20 -10.41 6.54 -4.77
CA GLU A 20 -9.92 6.67 -6.13
C GLU A 20 -10.57 5.56 -6.96
N THR A 21 -11.15 5.94 -8.09
CA THR A 21 -11.77 4.99 -9.02
C THR A 21 -11.01 5.03 -10.33
N LEU A 22 -10.85 3.89 -10.97
CA LEU A 22 -10.29 3.79 -12.31
C LEU A 22 -11.41 3.52 -13.30
N GLU A 23 -11.45 4.31 -14.37
CA GLU A 23 -12.38 4.07 -15.47
C GLU A 23 -11.66 3.32 -16.59
N VAL A 24 -12.13 2.11 -16.89
CA VAL A 24 -11.71 1.34 -18.06
C VAL A 24 -12.74 1.59 -19.16
N ARG A 25 -12.42 2.47 -20.11
CA ARG A 25 -13.32 2.82 -21.22
C ARG A 25 -13.11 1.92 -22.43
N GLY A 26 -14.18 1.72 -23.21
CA GLY A 26 -14.09 1.23 -24.57
C GLY A 26 -13.90 2.36 -25.58
N GLU A 27 -13.88 1.99 -26.85
CA GLU A 27 -13.71 2.92 -27.97
C GLU A 27 -14.78 4.02 -27.94
N VAL A 28 -14.34 5.27 -28.05
CA VAL A 28 -15.20 6.45 -27.96
C VAL A 28 -15.96 6.64 -29.27
N MET A 29 -17.28 6.76 -29.17
CA MET A 29 -18.15 7.09 -30.28
C MET A 29 -18.41 8.59 -30.29
N ASN A 30 -18.12 9.25 -31.41
CA ASN A 30 -18.40 10.67 -31.62
C ASN A 30 -19.24 10.86 -32.89
N LEU A 31 -20.55 11.00 -32.71
CA LEU A 31 -21.51 11.10 -33.80
C LEU A 31 -21.89 12.56 -34.07
N ALA A 32 -21.39 13.12 -35.18
CA ALA A 32 -21.79 14.43 -35.70
C ALA A 32 -23.10 14.40 -36.53
N GLY A 33 -23.78 13.24 -36.59
CA GLY A 33 -24.97 13.03 -37.42
C GLY A 33 -25.66 11.69 -37.11
N ALA A 34 -26.66 11.32 -37.91
CA ALA A 34 -27.39 10.08 -37.69
C ALA A 34 -26.47 8.85 -37.85
N GLN A 35 -26.60 7.90 -36.93
CA GLN A 35 -25.92 6.63 -36.95
C GLN A 35 -26.37 5.79 -38.15
N THR A 36 -25.46 5.42 -39.05
CA THR A 36 -25.79 4.64 -40.27
C THR A 36 -25.35 3.18 -40.23
N ALA A 37 -24.53 2.80 -39.25
CA ALA A 37 -24.01 1.46 -39.05
C ALA A 37 -24.15 1.06 -37.58
N ASP A 38 -24.05 -0.24 -37.30
CA ASP A 38 -24.03 -0.71 -35.92
C ASP A 38 -22.81 -0.14 -35.20
N LEU A 39 -22.99 0.26 -33.94
CA LEU A 39 -21.86 0.56 -33.05
C LEU A 39 -21.60 -0.72 -32.25
N VAL A 40 -20.36 -1.20 -32.27
CA VAL A 40 -20.00 -2.51 -31.73
C VAL A 40 -18.78 -2.36 -30.84
N TRP A 41 -18.89 -2.92 -29.64
CA TRP A 41 -17.77 -3.10 -28.71
C TRP A 41 -17.60 -4.58 -28.40
N ASN A 42 -16.35 -5.03 -28.44
CA ASN A 42 -15.92 -6.37 -28.06
C ASN A 42 -14.52 -6.27 -27.41
N ALA A 43 -13.90 -7.40 -27.05
CA ALA A 43 -12.56 -7.43 -26.45
C ALA A 43 -11.48 -6.63 -27.21
N TYR A 44 -11.62 -6.48 -28.54
CA TYR A 44 -10.61 -5.76 -29.33
C TYR A 44 -10.62 -4.24 -29.10
N ASN A 45 -11.73 -3.67 -28.64
CA ASN A 45 -11.90 -2.23 -28.52
C ASN A 45 -12.62 -1.81 -27.22
N PHE A 46 -12.85 -2.74 -26.31
CA PHE A 46 -13.32 -2.46 -24.96
C PHE A 46 -12.62 -3.37 -23.98
N GLY A 47 -11.57 -2.84 -23.35
CA GLY A 47 -10.67 -3.66 -22.52
C GLY A 47 -11.21 -4.11 -21.18
N ALA A 48 -12.48 -3.82 -20.90
CA ALA A 48 -13.18 -4.44 -19.78
C ALA A 48 -13.84 -5.77 -20.16
N PHE A 49 -13.90 -6.14 -21.45
CA PHE A 49 -14.35 -7.47 -21.86
C PHE A 49 -13.24 -8.48 -21.80
N TRP A 50 -13.59 -9.71 -21.42
CA TRP A 50 -12.61 -10.78 -21.29
C TRP A 50 -11.97 -11.11 -22.64
N TYR A 51 -10.64 -11.24 -22.61
CA TYR A 51 -9.82 -11.58 -23.76
C TYR A 51 -8.66 -12.46 -23.35
N ASP A 52 -8.56 -13.63 -23.97
CA ASP A 52 -7.31 -14.40 -24.01
C ASP A 52 -6.56 -14.00 -25.28
N LEU A 53 -5.45 -13.30 -25.06
CA LEU A 53 -4.59 -12.75 -26.09
C LEU A 53 -3.85 -13.85 -26.87
N ASP A 54 -3.46 -14.92 -26.19
CA ASP A 54 -2.61 -16.00 -26.73
C ASP A 54 -3.42 -16.90 -27.65
N GLY A 55 -4.66 -17.23 -27.26
CA GLY A 55 -5.59 -18.01 -28.07
C GLY A 55 -6.42 -17.20 -29.07
N ASP A 56 -6.40 -15.87 -29.00
CA ASP A 56 -7.37 -14.97 -29.66
C ASP A 56 -8.83 -15.28 -29.29
N LEU A 57 -9.05 -15.64 -28.03
CA LEU A 57 -10.37 -16.06 -27.56
C LEU A 57 -11.10 -14.88 -26.92
N THR A 58 -12.29 -14.62 -27.43
CA THR A 58 -13.25 -13.68 -26.85
C THR A 58 -14.66 -14.20 -27.09
N THR A 59 -15.61 -13.74 -26.30
CA THR A 59 -17.00 -14.22 -26.35
C THR A 59 -18.01 -13.09 -26.38
N GLU A 60 -17.67 -11.89 -25.90
CA GLU A 60 -18.61 -10.82 -25.60
C GLU A 60 -18.73 -9.80 -26.75
N GLU A 61 -19.95 -9.36 -27.04
CA GLU A 61 -20.22 -8.24 -27.93
C GLU A 61 -21.37 -7.38 -27.39
N LEU A 62 -21.15 -6.07 -27.26
CA LEU A 62 -22.17 -5.05 -27.01
C LEU A 62 -22.43 -4.29 -28.32
N ARG A 63 -23.70 -4.14 -28.69
CA ARG A 63 -24.10 -3.57 -29.98
C ARG A 63 -25.27 -2.61 -29.86
N ILE A 64 -25.14 -1.41 -30.44
CA ILE A 64 -26.26 -0.53 -30.75
C ILE A 64 -26.62 -0.69 -32.23
N VAL A 65 -27.86 -1.08 -32.51
CA VAL A 65 -28.33 -1.33 -33.88
C VAL A 65 -28.30 -0.06 -34.73
N ALA A 66 -27.90 -0.18 -36.00
CA ALA A 66 -27.83 0.93 -36.95
C ALA A 66 -29.16 1.69 -37.06
N GLY A 67 -29.07 3.02 -37.05
CA GLY A 67 -30.23 3.90 -37.18
C GLY A 67 -31.01 4.12 -35.88
N THR A 68 -30.50 3.64 -34.74
CA THR A 68 -31.05 3.93 -33.41
C THR A 68 -30.84 5.40 -33.05
N LEU A 69 -29.59 5.89 -33.17
CA LEU A 69 -29.25 7.27 -32.84
C LEU A 69 -29.38 8.20 -34.05
N GLY A 70 -30.06 9.33 -33.86
CA GLY A 70 -30.26 10.36 -34.87
C GLY A 70 -29.43 11.61 -34.60
N ALA A 71 -29.31 12.51 -35.59
CA ALA A 71 -28.59 13.78 -35.42
C ALA A 71 -29.12 14.70 -34.30
N TRP A 72 -30.32 14.41 -33.78
CA TRP A 72 -30.96 15.10 -32.65
C TRP A 72 -31.65 14.12 -31.70
N ASP A 73 -31.46 12.82 -31.92
CA ASP A 73 -32.15 11.77 -31.19
C ASP A 73 -31.10 10.97 -30.42
N ARG A 74 -31.03 11.26 -29.12
CA ARG A 74 -30.11 10.67 -28.14
C ARG A 74 -30.70 9.43 -27.46
N THR A 75 -31.76 8.89 -28.04
CA THR A 75 -32.55 7.83 -27.43
C THR A 75 -32.14 6.47 -27.98
N ILE A 76 -31.80 5.54 -27.11
CA ILE A 76 -31.75 4.12 -27.45
C ILE A 76 -33.12 3.53 -27.12
N ASP A 77 -33.91 3.29 -28.16
CA ASP A 77 -35.21 2.63 -28.05
C ASP A 77 -35.09 1.22 -27.44
N GLU A 78 -36.18 0.70 -26.89
CA GLU A 78 -36.28 -0.71 -26.48
C GLU A 78 -35.84 -1.65 -27.62
N ASP A 79 -35.15 -2.73 -27.27
CA ASP A 79 -34.64 -3.76 -28.19
C ASP A 79 -33.47 -3.32 -29.12
N CYS A 80 -32.94 -2.10 -28.99
CA CYS A 80 -31.89 -1.55 -29.86
C CYS A 80 -30.47 -1.63 -29.29
N LEU A 81 -30.30 -1.94 -28.01
CA LEU A 81 -29.03 -2.29 -27.37
C LEU A 81 -29.02 -3.80 -27.10
N LEU A 82 -28.03 -4.49 -27.65
CA LEU A 82 -27.88 -5.94 -27.58
C LEU A 82 -26.56 -6.29 -26.93
N TYR A 83 -26.57 -7.28 -26.04
CA TYR A 83 -25.36 -7.93 -25.54
C TYR A 83 -25.43 -9.41 -25.86
N ASN A 84 -24.36 -9.98 -26.41
CA ASN A 84 -24.27 -11.40 -26.68
C ASN A 84 -22.98 -11.99 -26.10
N THR A 85 -23.07 -13.26 -25.70
CA THR A 85 -21.91 -14.07 -25.35
C THR A 85 -22.16 -15.53 -25.70
N SER A 86 -21.09 -16.28 -25.97
CA SER A 86 -21.13 -17.70 -26.34
C SER A 86 -19.83 -18.40 -25.94
N PRO A 87 -19.89 -19.62 -25.36
CA PRO A 87 -18.70 -20.29 -24.89
C PRO A 87 -17.73 -20.64 -26.03
N VAL A 88 -16.44 -20.45 -25.76
CA VAL A 88 -15.32 -20.87 -26.60
C VAL A 88 -14.58 -22.03 -25.92
N TYR A 89 -14.07 -22.95 -26.72
CA TYR A 89 -13.36 -24.13 -26.21
C TYR A 89 -11.90 -23.78 -25.94
N GLN A 90 -11.40 -24.20 -24.79
CA GLN A 90 -10.00 -24.08 -24.34
C GLN A 90 -9.48 -25.48 -23.99
N GLU A 91 -8.28 -25.85 -24.42
CA GLU A 91 -7.65 -27.10 -23.96
C GLU A 91 -7.12 -26.93 -22.54
N TYR A 92 -7.08 -28.02 -21.76
CA TYR A 92 -6.38 -27.97 -20.48
C TYR A 92 -4.87 -27.97 -20.75
N GLU A 93 -4.09 -27.20 -19.98
CA GLU A 93 -2.62 -27.28 -20.01
C GLU A 93 -2.10 -28.71 -19.87
N LEU A 94 -2.78 -29.53 -19.07
CA LEU A 94 -2.50 -30.96 -18.93
C LEU A 94 -2.59 -31.72 -20.27
N TYR A 95 -3.58 -31.40 -21.11
CA TYR A 95 -3.79 -32.07 -22.38
C TYR A 95 -2.84 -31.52 -23.45
N GLU A 96 -2.64 -30.20 -23.51
CA GLU A 96 -1.71 -29.58 -24.45
C GLU A 96 -0.29 -30.14 -24.28
N ASN A 97 0.17 -30.25 -23.02
CA ASN A 97 1.54 -30.62 -22.70
C ASN A 97 1.76 -32.14 -22.60
N GLU A 98 0.82 -32.88 -22.00
CA GLU A 98 1.00 -34.31 -21.69
C GLU A 98 0.04 -35.22 -22.50
N GLY A 99 -0.94 -34.67 -23.22
CA GLY A 99 -1.98 -35.43 -23.91
C GLY A 99 -2.92 -36.20 -22.97
N LEU A 100 -2.94 -35.81 -21.69
CA LEU A 100 -3.74 -36.44 -20.64
C LEU A 100 -5.06 -35.67 -20.45
N THR A 101 -6.10 -36.40 -20.06
CA THR A 101 -7.46 -35.83 -20.00
C THR A 101 -7.92 -35.57 -18.56
N VAL A 102 -8.79 -34.60 -18.38
CA VAL A 102 -9.53 -34.39 -17.13
C VAL A 102 -10.91 -35.02 -17.29
N ASN A 103 -11.20 -36.08 -16.54
CA ASN A 103 -12.46 -36.84 -16.64
C ASN A 103 -12.77 -37.41 -18.06
N GLY A 104 -11.76 -37.53 -18.93
CA GLY A 104 -11.93 -37.97 -20.31
C GLY A 104 -12.07 -36.84 -21.34
N ASP A 105 -12.09 -35.59 -20.88
CA ASP A 105 -12.14 -34.39 -21.71
C ASP A 105 -10.74 -33.80 -21.88
N ALA A 106 -10.46 -33.28 -23.08
CA ALA A 106 -9.19 -32.64 -23.43
C ALA A 106 -9.15 -31.15 -23.02
N GLY A 107 -10.30 -30.58 -22.69
CA GLY A 107 -10.46 -29.17 -22.45
C GLY A 107 -11.82 -28.85 -21.83
N TYR A 108 -12.07 -27.56 -21.70
CA TYR A 108 -13.28 -27.00 -21.10
C TYR A 108 -13.78 -25.82 -21.95
N TYR A 109 -14.83 -25.14 -21.48
CA TYR A 109 -15.42 -24.02 -22.20
C TYR A 109 -15.37 -22.76 -21.34
N ILE A 110 -14.75 -21.71 -21.86
CA ILE A 110 -14.70 -20.39 -21.24
C ILE A 110 -15.79 -19.52 -21.84
N GLU A 111 -16.39 -18.67 -21.04
CA GLU A 111 -17.33 -17.66 -21.48
C GLU A 111 -17.16 -16.39 -20.64
N GLY A 112 -17.01 -15.26 -21.32
CA GLY A 112 -17.05 -13.94 -20.72
C GLY A 112 -18.49 -13.56 -20.43
N PHE A 113 -18.77 -13.07 -19.22
CA PHE A 113 -20.09 -12.58 -18.85
C PHE A 113 -20.01 -11.27 -18.07
N MET A 114 -20.32 -10.17 -18.76
CA MET A 114 -20.28 -8.80 -18.22
C MET A 114 -18.88 -8.35 -17.82
N GLY A 115 -17.90 -8.69 -18.65
CA GLY A 115 -16.49 -8.34 -18.47
C GLY A 115 -15.67 -9.35 -17.68
N GLU A 116 -16.31 -10.38 -17.14
CA GLU A 116 -15.66 -11.33 -16.26
C GLU A 116 -15.47 -12.69 -16.93
N GLN A 117 -14.33 -13.34 -16.67
CA GLN A 117 -14.09 -14.72 -17.09
C GLN A 117 -14.91 -15.70 -16.26
N ASP A 118 -15.62 -16.59 -16.92
CA ASP A 118 -16.33 -17.71 -16.31
C ASP A 118 -16.10 -19.01 -17.10
N VAL A 119 -16.30 -20.14 -16.43
CA VAL A 119 -16.33 -21.47 -17.04
C VAL A 119 -17.78 -21.89 -17.28
N ALA A 120 -18.13 -22.14 -18.54
CA ALA A 120 -19.41 -22.71 -18.94
C ALA A 120 -19.43 -24.21 -18.62
N ILE A 121 -20.02 -24.58 -17.48
CA ILE A 121 -19.95 -25.97 -17.00
C ILE A 121 -20.61 -26.93 -18.00
N ASN A 122 -19.92 -28.02 -18.32
CA ASN A 122 -20.32 -28.97 -19.38
C ASN A 122 -20.62 -28.30 -20.74
N GLY A 123 -19.99 -27.16 -21.03
CA GLY A 123 -20.18 -26.40 -22.28
C GLY A 123 -21.55 -25.76 -22.40
N ARG A 124 -22.20 -25.46 -21.27
CA ARG A 124 -23.52 -24.81 -21.23
C ARG A 124 -23.39 -23.32 -20.94
N ALA A 125 -23.73 -22.50 -21.94
CA ALA A 125 -23.65 -21.05 -21.77
C ALA A 125 -24.50 -20.51 -20.62
N ASP A 126 -25.68 -21.10 -20.40
CA ASP A 126 -26.61 -20.70 -19.35
C ASP A 126 -26.21 -21.14 -17.93
N LYS A 127 -25.02 -21.71 -17.74
CA LYS A 127 -24.51 -22.19 -16.45
C LYS A 127 -23.04 -21.88 -16.28
N LEU A 128 -22.76 -20.82 -15.54
CA LEU A 128 -21.42 -20.25 -15.40
C LEU A 128 -20.85 -20.50 -14.00
N SER A 129 -19.54 -20.69 -13.92
CA SER A 129 -18.81 -20.87 -12.67
C SER A 129 -17.46 -20.18 -12.71
N LYS A 130 -17.12 -19.46 -11.64
CA LYS A 130 -15.85 -18.73 -11.57
C LYS A 130 -14.64 -19.66 -11.54
N PRO A 131 -13.61 -19.43 -12.38
CA PRO A 131 -12.30 -20.05 -12.18
C PRO A 131 -11.67 -19.50 -10.89
N LEU A 132 -10.94 -20.35 -10.17
CA LEU A 132 -10.22 -19.99 -8.94
C LEU A 132 -8.72 -20.22 -9.05
N VAL A 133 -8.31 -21.27 -9.77
CA VAL A 133 -6.92 -21.58 -10.06
C VAL A 133 -6.84 -22.18 -11.45
N GLU A 134 -5.89 -21.70 -12.23
CA GLU A 134 -5.41 -22.28 -13.46
C GLU A 134 -3.89 -22.17 -13.44
N PHE A 135 -3.19 -23.24 -13.80
CA PHE A 135 -1.74 -23.28 -13.87
C PHE A 135 -1.36 -23.23 -15.33
N GLU A 136 -0.32 -22.46 -15.64
CA GLU A 136 0.35 -22.48 -16.93
C GLU A 136 1.25 -23.73 -17.08
N ASP A 137 1.90 -23.87 -18.22
CA ASP A 137 2.66 -25.07 -18.59
C ASP A 137 3.86 -25.38 -17.66
N ASP A 138 4.50 -24.34 -17.13
CA ASP A 138 5.70 -24.43 -16.29
C ASP A 138 5.42 -24.34 -14.77
N ASP A 139 4.18 -24.05 -14.40
CA ASP A 139 3.74 -23.83 -13.02
C ASP A 139 3.86 -25.08 -12.14
N LYS A 140 4.45 -24.90 -10.94
CA LYS A 140 4.71 -25.99 -9.98
C LYS A 140 4.39 -25.60 -8.55
N LYS A 141 3.61 -26.45 -7.88
CA LYS A 141 3.43 -26.39 -6.42
C LYS A 141 4.15 -27.55 -5.74
N THR A 142 4.92 -27.26 -4.70
CA THR A 142 5.44 -28.29 -3.78
C THR A 142 4.72 -28.20 -2.44
N LEU A 143 4.18 -29.31 -1.96
CA LEU A 143 3.51 -29.45 -0.67
C LEU A 143 4.30 -30.39 0.25
N ALA A 144 4.59 -29.95 1.47
CA ALA A 144 5.08 -30.85 2.51
C ALA A 144 3.93 -31.71 3.07
N ILE A 145 4.27 -32.87 3.63
CA ILE A 145 3.26 -33.73 4.27
C ILE A 145 2.68 -33.03 5.51
N GLY A 146 1.35 -32.97 5.56
CA GLY A 146 0.56 -32.27 6.58
C GLY A 146 0.37 -30.78 6.28
N GLU A 147 0.98 -30.25 5.21
CA GLU A 147 0.74 -28.89 4.76
C GLU A 147 -0.57 -28.81 3.98
N ALA A 148 -1.41 -27.83 4.34
CA ALA A 148 -2.61 -27.47 3.59
C ALA A 148 -2.29 -26.25 2.73
N TRP A 149 -2.51 -26.37 1.42
CA TRP A 149 -2.45 -25.26 0.48
C TRP A 149 -3.85 -24.70 0.26
N ASP A 150 -4.03 -23.44 0.62
CA ASP A 150 -5.22 -22.66 0.31
C ASP A 150 -5.26 -22.38 -1.21
N LEU A 151 -6.32 -22.85 -1.85
CA LEU A 151 -6.57 -22.71 -3.29
C LEU A 151 -7.56 -21.56 -3.59
N GLY A 152 -7.98 -20.79 -2.58
CA GLY A 152 -9.00 -19.76 -2.74
C GLY A 152 -10.44 -20.31 -2.68
N GLY A 153 -11.42 -19.41 -2.54
CA GLY A 153 -12.83 -19.79 -2.41
C GLY A 153 -13.15 -20.70 -1.20
N GLY A 154 -12.23 -20.78 -0.23
CA GLY A 154 -12.29 -21.71 0.90
C GLY A 154 -11.83 -23.13 0.59
N PHE A 155 -11.39 -23.43 -0.64
CA PHE A 155 -10.81 -24.72 -0.99
C PHE A 155 -9.40 -24.88 -0.44
N ALA A 156 -9.05 -26.07 0.02
CA ALA A 156 -7.69 -26.40 0.41
C ALA A 156 -7.32 -27.82 0.01
N LEU A 157 -6.09 -27.99 -0.49
CA LEU A 157 -5.48 -29.26 -0.84
C LEU A 157 -4.39 -29.62 0.16
N THR A 158 -4.48 -30.80 0.77
CA THR A 158 -3.52 -31.29 1.76
C THR A 158 -2.85 -32.56 1.28
N ALA A 159 -1.51 -32.62 1.36
CA ALA A 159 -0.77 -33.85 1.18
C ALA A 159 -0.72 -34.62 2.53
N GLU A 160 -1.54 -35.66 2.69
CA GLU A 160 -1.70 -36.30 4.00
C GLU A 160 -0.63 -37.32 4.34
N ASN A 161 -0.30 -38.19 3.38
CA ASN A 161 0.58 -39.34 3.61
C ASN A 161 1.27 -39.79 2.32
N LEU A 162 2.42 -40.45 2.48
CA LEU A 162 3.17 -41.10 1.41
C LEU A 162 3.21 -42.62 1.60
N SER A 163 3.16 -43.37 0.50
CA SER A 163 3.47 -44.80 0.49
C SER A 163 4.82 -45.01 -0.21
N CYS A 164 5.85 -45.36 0.57
CA CYS A 164 7.21 -45.47 0.07
C CYS A 164 7.74 -46.92 0.22
N PRO A 165 8.49 -47.43 -0.77
CA PRO A 165 9.01 -48.80 -0.74
C PRO A 165 10.13 -49.05 0.30
N CYS A 166 10.71 -48.00 0.90
CA CYS A 166 11.76 -48.06 1.94
C CYS A 166 11.80 -46.78 2.82
N GLU A 167 12.64 -46.79 3.87
CA GLU A 167 12.87 -45.60 4.74
C GLU A 167 13.69 -44.51 4.02
N ALA A 168 13.40 -43.24 4.34
CA ALA A 168 13.95 -42.05 3.69
C ALA A 168 15.49 -41.99 3.62
N PRO A 169 16.08 -41.29 2.62
CA PRO A 169 15.41 -40.50 1.59
C PRO A 169 15.35 -41.21 0.22
N MET A 170 14.14 -41.45 -0.32
CA MET A 170 13.91 -42.10 -1.63
C MET A 170 12.57 -41.67 -2.27
N PRO A 171 12.39 -41.85 -3.60
CA PRO A 171 11.10 -41.70 -4.26
C PRO A 171 10.04 -42.65 -3.69
N CYS A 172 8.78 -42.22 -3.68
CA CYS A 172 7.66 -43.02 -3.19
C CYS A 172 6.78 -43.53 -4.34
N ASP A 173 6.00 -44.57 -4.06
CA ASP A 173 5.13 -45.19 -5.07
C ASP A 173 3.80 -44.44 -5.22
N SER A 174 3.32 -43.80 -4.14
CA SER A 174 2.09 -43.01 -4.16
C SER A 174 2.06 -41.93 -3.06
N CYS A 175 1.18 -40.95 -3.24
CA CYS A 175 0.77 -40.00 -2.20
C CYS A 175 -0.76 -40.06 -1.98
N THR A 176 -1.23 -39.55 -0.85
CA THR A 176 -2.67 -39.32 -0.58
C THR A 176 -2.91 -37.82 -0.56
N LEU A 177 -3.82 -37.36 -1.42
CA LEU A 177 -4.26 -35.97 -1.47
C LEU A 177 -5.69 -35.87 -0.93
N LEU A 178 -5.93 -34.86 -0.09
CA LEU A 178 -7.22 -34.53 0.49
C LEU A 178 -7.66 -33.15 0.00
N LEU A 179 -8.80 -33.09 -0.69
CA LEU A 179 -9.45 -31.84 -1.05
C LEU A 179 -10.54 -31.52 -0.01
N SER A 180 -10.57 -30.27 0.45
CA SER A 180 -11.56 -29.77 1.41
C SER A 180 -12.07 -28.39 1.02
N LYS A 181 -13.27 -28.00 1.49
CA LYS A 181 -13.79 -26.63 1.41
C LYS A 181 -14.25 -26.18 2.80
N ASN A 182 -13.78 -25.03 3.28
CA ASN A 182 -14.07 -24.49 4.60
C ASN A 182 -13.79 -25.49 5.74
N GLY A 183 -12.70 -26.24 5.63
CA GLY A 183 -12.30 -27.27 6.59
C GLY A 183 -13.13 -28.56 6.54
N VAL A 184 -14.10 -28.68 5.62
CA VAL A 184 -14.89 -29.88 5.40
C VAL A 184 -14.30 -30.69 4.24
N LYS A 185 -13.97 -31.96 4.50
CA LYS A 185 -13.51 -32.90 3.47
C LYS A 185 -14.54 -33.04 2.35
N LEU A 186 -14.10 -32.80 1.11
CA LEU A 186 -14.87 -33.02 -0.10
C LEU A 186 -14.53 -34.39 -0.69
N ASP A 187 -13.24 -34.65 -0.91
CA ASP A 187 -12.75 -35.85 -1.57
C ASP A 187 -11.32 -36.20 -1.14
N GLU A 188 -10.92 -37.45 -1.33
CA GLU A 188 -9.57 -37.94 -1.02
C GLU A 188 -9.18 -39.06 -1.95
N GLN A 189 -8.01 -38.95 -2.55
CA GLN A 189 -7.52 -39.92 -3.52
C GLN A 189 -6.06 -40.31 -3.27
N ILE A 190 -5.77 -41.59 -3.47
CA ILE A 190 -4.40 -42.10 -3.54
C ILE A 190 -3.93 -42.00 -4.99
N ILE A 191 -2.86 -41.25 -5.22
CA ILE A 191 -2.29 -41.02 -6.55
C ILE A 191 -1.00 -41.82 -6.70
N TYR A 192 -0.94 -42.70 -7.70
CA TYR A 192 0.21 -43.56 -7.96
C TYR A 192 1.13 -42.91 -8.97
N VAL A 193 2.37 -42.60 -8.57
CA VAL A 193 3.35 -41.96 -9.45
C VAL A 193 4.26 -42.95 -10.18
N ASN A 194 4.44 -44.15 -9.63
CA ASN A 194 5.20 -45.22 -10.26
C ASN A 194 4.27 -46.18 -11.02
N THR A 195 3.65 -45.66 -12.08
CA THR A 195 2.66 -46.37 -12.90
C THR A 195 3.10 -46.44 -14.36
N SER A 196 2.58 -47.42 -15.12
CA SER A 196 2.77 -47.50 -16.57
C SER A 196 1.71 -46.70 -17.36
N ASN A 197 0.69 -46.17 -16.68
CA ASN A 197 -0.35 -45.35 -17.27
C ASN A 197 -0.31 -43.96 -16.62
N GLU A 198 0.22 -42.97 -17.33
CA GLU A 198 0.43 -41.62 -16.80
C GLU A 198 -0.88 -40.94 -16.38
N GLN A 199 -2.02 -41.33 -16.96
CA GLN A 199 -3.35 -40.89 -16.53
C GLN A 199 -3.65 -41.22 -15.05
N ASP A 200 -3.03 -42.26 -14.45
CA ASP A 200 -3.23 -42.60 -13.03
C ASP A 200 -2.58 -41.56 -12.08
N ARG A 201 -1.78 -40.63 -12.62
CA ARG A 201 -1.15 -39.52 -11.88
C ARG A 201 -2.03 -38.28 -11.81
N VAL A 202 -3.16 -38.28 -12.52
CA VAL A 202 -4.12 -37.18 -12.54
C VAL A 202 -5.15 -37.39 -11.42
N TYR A 203 -5.26 -36.41 -10.54
CA TYR A 203 -6.35 -36.32 -9.59
C TYR A 203 -7.48 -35.49 -10.21
N THR A 204 -8.72 -35.97 -10.17
CA THR A 204 -9.89 -35.23 -10.62
C THR A 204 -11.07 -35.41 -9.67
N TYR A 205 -11.69 -34.31 -9.26
CA TYR A 205 -12.91 -34.27 -8.46
C TYR A 205 -14.07 -33.77 -9.32
N THR A 206 -15.10 -34.63 -9.48
CA THR A 206 -16.24 -34.41 -10.41
C THR A 206 -17.60 -34.48 -9.72
N PRO A 207 -17.95 -33.52 -8.86
CA PRO A 207 -19.26 -33.50 -8.20
C PRO A 207 -20.39 -33.16 -9.17
N ASP A 208 -21.62 -33.35 -8.70
CA ASP A 208 -22.83 -32.82 -9.36
C ASP A 208 -23.10 -31.41 -8.81
N ILE A 209 -23.04 -30.39 -9.66
CA ILE A 209 -23.24 -28.97 -9.31
C ILE A 209 -24.11 -28.27 -10.37
N GLY A 210 -24.85 -27.22 -9.99
CA GLY A 210 -25.70 -26.48 -10.92
C GLY A 210 -26.69 -27.36 -11.70
N GLY A 211 -27.15 -28.47 -11.12
CA GLY A 211 -28.01 -29.45 -11.79
C GLY A 211 -27.37 -30.25 -12.93
N GLU A 212 -26.05 -30.17 -13.13
CA GLU A 212 -25.27 -30.95 -14.09
C GLU A 212 -24.50 -32.07 -13.38
N GLU A 213 -24.35 -33.22 -14.04
CA GLU A 213 -23.67 -34.39 -13.48
C GLU A 213 -22.19 -34.41 -13.84
N ARG A 214 -21.34 -34.90 -12.93
CA ARG A 214 -19.91 -35.18 -13.16
C ARG A 214 -19.08 -33.99 -13.66
N VAL A 215 -19.35 -32.78 -13.16
CA VAL A 215 -18.65 -31.56 -13.59
C VAL A 215 -17.22 -31.55 -13.04
N PRO A 216 -16.17 -31.43 -13.87
CA PRO A 216 -14.79 -31.31 -13.39
C PRO A 216 -14.58 -30.02 -12.59
N VAL A 217 -14.62 -30.11 -11.26
CA VAL A 217 -14.45 -28.94 -10.37
C VAL A 217 -12.99 -28.71 -10.03
N PHE A 218 -12.23 -29.79 -9.81
CA PHE A 218 -10.82 -29.71 -9.47
C PHE A 218 -10.04 -30.80 -10.19
N SER A 219 -8.86 -30.46 -10.70
CA SER A 219 -7.86 -31.42 -11.13
C SER A 219 -6.44 -30.96 -10.89
N CYS A 220 -5.52 -31.92 -10.76
CA CYS A 220 -4.08 -31.66 -10.79
C CYS A 220 -3.31 -32.88 -11.25
N TYR A 221 -2.09 -32.68 -11.75
CA TYR A 221 -1.14 -33.74 -12.05
C TYR A 221 -0.07 -33.85 -10.97
N VAL A 222 0.20 -35.06 -10.49
CA VAL A 222 1.28 -35.30 -9.53
C VAL A 222 2.59 -35.57 -10.28
N ASP A 223 3.45 -34.56 -10.38
CA ASP A 223 4.74 -34.61 -11.08
C ASP A 223 5.80 -35.42 -10.30
N ALA A 224 5.85 -35.27 -8.97
CA ALA A 224 6.82 -36.03 -8.18
C ALA A 224 6.36 -36.24 -6.74
N VAL A 225 6.84 -37.33 -6.14
CA VAL A 225 6.66 -37.61 -4.72
C VAL A 225 7.99 -38.07 -4.13
N TYR A 226 8.45 -37.36 -3.10
CA TYR A 226 9.74 -37.60 -2.49
C TYR A 226 9.63 -37.66 -0.98
N ASN A 227 10.19 -38.70 -0.36
CA ASN A 227 10.31 -38.76 1.09
C ASN A 227 11.69 -38.23 1.49
N GLY A 228 11.76 -37.01 2.01
CA GLY A 228 12.99 -36.38 2.48
C GLY A 228 13.40 -36.81 3.88
N THR A 229 14.56 -36.34 4.34
CA THR A 229 15.08 -36.67 5.69
C THR A 229 14.35 -35.95 6.83
N GLU A 230 13.71 -34.82 6.53
CA GLU A 230 12.98 -33.99 7.51
C GLU A 230 11.47 -34.06 7.30
N THR A 231 11.01 -33.98 6.04
CA THR A 231 9.62 -34.20 5.66
C THR A 231 9.50 -34.78 4.25
N GLY A 232 8.39 -35.45 3.99
CA GLY A 232 8.01 -35.83 2.63
C GLY A 232 7.40 -34.64 1.89
N ILE A 233 7.52 -34.65 0.56
CA ILE A 233 6.96 -33.63 -0.33
C ILE A 233 6.23 -34.26 -1.51
N VAL A 234 5.23 -33.54 -2.02
CA VAL A 234 4.49 -33.82 -3.26
C VAL A 234 4.60 -32.61 -4.16
N GLN A 235 4.98 -32.82 -5.41
CA GLN A 235 5.03 -31.78 -6.44
C GLN A 235 3.84 -31.94 -7.39
N LEU A 236 3.14 -30.84 -7.66
CA LEU A 236 1.95 -30.75 -8.47
C LEU A 236 2.19 -29.80 -9.66
N MET A 237 1.57 -30.12 -10.79
CA MET A 237 1.51 -29.30 -12.02
C MET A 237 0.07 -29.31 -12.57
N TYR A 238 -0.22 -28.41 -13.50
CA TYR A 238 -1.48 -28.36 -14.26
C TYR A 238 -2.72 -28.38 -13.33
N VAL A 239 -2.70 -27.54 -12.30
CA VAL A 239 -3.80 -27.43 -11.35
C VAL A 239 -4.91 -26.59 -11.97
N PHE A 240 -6.12 -27.13 -11.97
CA PHE A 240 -7.33 -26.43 -12.41
C PHE A 240 -8.38 -26.52 -11.32
N LEU A 241 -9.01 -25.40 -10.99
CA LEU A 241 -10.09 -25.31 -10.01
C LEU A 241 -11.11 -24.27 -10.44
N ILE A 242 -12.38 -24.66 -10.46
CA ILE A 242 -13.52 -23.74 -10.49
C ILE A 242 -14.22 -23.74 -9.13
N ASN A 243 -14.95 -22.66 -8.84
CA ASN A 243 -15.86 -22.66 -7.71
C ASN A 243 -16.97 -23.70 -7.92
N ASN A 244 -17.67 -24.10 -6.85
CA ASN A 244 -18.82 -24.99 -6.94
C ASN A 244 -20.17 -24.24 -6.83
N ASP A 245 -20.12 -22.91 -6.71
CA ASP A 245 -21.27 -22.02 -6.81
C ASP A 245 -21.51 -21.70 -8.28
N VAL A 246 -22.65 -22.12 -8.83
CA VAL A 246 -22.99 -21.99 -10.25
C VAL A 246 -24.03 -20.89 -10.41
N LEU A 247 -23.76 -19.94 -11.31
CA LEU A 247 -24.73 -18.98 -11.80
C LEU A 247 -25.56 -19.63 -12.91
N GLU A 248 -26.84 -19.89 -12.64
CA GLU A 248 -27.80 -20.33 -13.64
C GLU A 248 -28.54 -19.11 -14.21
N ILE A 249 -28.57 -18.98 -15.53
CA ILE A 249 -29.17 -17.85 -16.24
C ILE A 249 -30.44 -18.30 -16.95
N ASP A 250 -31.54 -17.60 -16.72
CA ASP A 250 -32.85 -17.89 -17.27
C ASP A 250 -33.43 -16.70 -18.04
N THR A 251 -34.33 -16.98 -19.00
CA THR A 251 -35.05 -15.93 -19.75
C THR A 251 -35.98 -15.04 -18.91
N SER A 252 -36.12 -15.31 -17.61
CA SER A 252 -36.80 -14.42 -16.66
C SER A 252 -35.87 -13.40 -16.00
N ASP A 253 -34.56 -13.54 -16.19
CA ASP A 253 -33.57 -12.72 -15.51
C ASP A 253 -33.38 -11.38 -16.20
N THR A 254 -32.96 -10.41 -15.40
CA THR A 254 -32.64 -9.05 -15.82
C THR A 254 -31.38 -8.58 -15.11
N TYR A 255 -30.51 -7.91 -15.83
CA TYR A 255 -29.25 -7.36 -15.34
C TYR A 255 -29.21 -5.87 -15.70
N GLY A 256 -29.42 -5.01 -14.69
CA GLY A 256 -29.63 -3.59 -14.93
C GLY A 256 -30.82 -3.36 -15.87
N ILE A 257 -30.55 -2.74 -17.02
CA ILE A 257 -31.55 -2.43 -18.06
C ILE A 257 -31.77 -3.58 -19.04
N MET A 258 -30.93 -4.61 -18.97
CA MET A 258 -30.85 -5.67 -19.94
C MET A 258 -31.70 -6.88 -19.49
N GLU A 259 -32.64 -7.34 -20.32
CA GLU A 259 -33.39 -8.58 -20.10
C GLU A 259 -32.82 -9.74 -20.93
N VAL A 260 -32.83 -10.94 -20.36
CA VAL A 260 -32.35 -12.14 -21.04
C VAL A 260 -33.37 -12.63 -22.07
N MET A 261 -32.99 -12.59 -23.35
CA MET A 261 -33.81 -13.04 -24.47
C MET A 261 -33.55 -14.49 -24.85
N THR A 262 -32.29 -14.90 -24.75
CA THR A 262 -31.88 -16.28 -24.99
C THR A 262 -30.97 -16.69 -23.83
N ALA A 263 -31.35 -17.76 -23.15
CA ALA A 263 -30.47 -18.54 -22.28
C ALA A 263 -30.53 -19.97 -22.81
N SER A 264 -29.41 -20.47 -23.31
CA SER A 264 -29.33 -21.77 -23.96
C SER A 264 -27.98 -22.40 -23.72
N THR A 265 -27.80 -23.66 -24.15
CA THR A 265 -26.50 -24.32 -24.04
C THR A 265 -25.41 -23.63 -24.86
N SER A 266 -25.74 -22.90 -25.93
CA SER A 266 -24.76 -22.40 -26.89
C SER A 266 -24.53 -20.89 -26.86
N GLN A 267 -25.42 -20.13 -26.24
CA GLN A 267 -25.33 -18.67 -26.20
C GLN A 267 -26.25 -18.06 -25.16
N ILE A 268 -25.87 -16.87 -24.71
CA ILE A 268 -26.70 -15.92 -23.99
C ILE A 268 -26.89 -14.65 -24.84
N VAL A 269 -28.12 -14.14 -24.92
CA VAL A 269 -28.42 -12.87 -25.60
C VAL A 269 -29.31 -12.04 -24.70
N LEU A 270 -28.88 -10.82 -24.40
CA LEU A 270 -29.61 -9.82 -23.66
C LEU A 270 -29.98 -8.64 -24.57
N ARG A 271 -31.06 -7.94 -24.20
CA ARG A 271 -31.44 -6.67 -24.84
C ARG A 271 -31.95 -5.67 -23.80
N ASN A 272 -31.85 -4.38 -24.08
CA ASN A 272 -32.46 -3.38 -23.20
C ASN A 272 -33.99 -3.50 -23.21
N ASN A 273 -34.61 -3.54 -22.03
CA ASN A 273 -36.06 -3.66 -21.85
C ASN A 273 -36.78 -2.32 -21.57
N HIS A 274 -36.03 -1.22 -21.62
CA HIS A 274 -36.53 0.14 -21.55
C HIS A 274 -35.67 1.07 -22.38
N ILE A 275 -36.24 2.25 -22.66
CA ILE A 275 -35.55 3.35 -23.33
C ILE A 275 -34.38 3.85 -22.48
N LEU A 276 -33.23 4.08 -23.11
CA LEU A 276 -32.07 4.75 -22.51
C LEU A 276 -31.88 6.12 -23.17
N ASP A 277 -31.88 7.18 -22.38
CA ASP A 277 -31.62 8.53 -22.86
C ASP A 277 -30.13 8.86 -22.66
N LEU A 278 -29.39 9.06 -23.76
CA LEU A 278 -27.99 9.51 -23.74
C LEU A 278 -27.92 11.04 -23.53
N ASP A 279 -28.50 11.48 -22.41
CA ASP A 279 -28.49 12.87 -21.98
C ASP A 279 -27.04 13.35 -21.78
N THR A 280 -26.81 14.64 -22.03
CA THR A 280 -25.49 15.27 -21.83
C THR A 280 -25.12 15.26 -20.35
N ASP A 281 -23.82 15.10 -20.03
CA ASP A 281 -23.31 15.04 -18.66
C ASP A 281 -23.95 13.90 -17.83
N ALA A 282 -24.15 12.74 -18.47
CA ALA A 282 -24.81 11.59 -17.85
C ALA A 282 -23.88 10.37 -17.80
N THR A 283 -24.08 9.56 -16.76
CA THR A 283 -23.52 8.22 -16.66
C THR A 283 -24.67 7.26 -16.46
N GLU A 284 -24.93 6.43 -17.47
CA GLU A 284 -26.09 5.56 -17.54
C GLU A 284 -25.68 4.12 -17.32
N HIS A 285 -26.25 3.47 -16.29
CA HIS A 285 -25.96 2.07 -15.99
C HIS A 285 -26.60 1.14 -17.01
N ILE A 286 -25.85 0.15 -17.50
CA ILE A 286 -26.35 -0.84 -18.46
C ILE A 286 -26.65 -2.17 -17.76
N MET A 287 -25.60 -2.85 -17.29
CA MET A 287 -25.66 -4.18 -16.67
C MET A 287 -24.35 -4.44 -15.92
N GLY A 288 -24.36 -5.31 -14.89
CA GLY A 288 -23.15 -5.60 -14.12
C GLY A 288 -22.47 -4.32 -13.64
N ASN A 289 -21.17 -4.17 -13.92
CA ASN A 289 -20.40 -2.94 -13.69
C ASN A 289 -20.20 -2.09 -14.96
N ILE A 290 -20.97 -2.34 -16.02
CA ILE A 290 -20.86 -1.66 -17.31
C ILE A 290 -21.85 -0.49 -17.38
N TYR A 291 -21.33 0.67 -17.77
CA TYR A 291 -22.05 1.94 -17.92
C TYR A 291 -21.82 2.51 -19.32
N PHE A 292 -22.68 3.42 -19.77
CA PHE A 292 -22.30 4.43 -20.75
C PHE A 292 -21.95 5.72 -20.03
N LYS A 293 -20.85 6.36 -20.42
CA LYS A 293 -20.53 7.74 -20.03
C LYS A 293 -20.70 8.65 -21.22
N ILE A 294 -21.47 9.72 -21.02
CA ILE A 294 -21.92 10.64 -22.07
C ILE A 294 -21.36 12.03 -21.79
N ALA A 295 -20.72 12.62 -22.80
CA ALA A 295 -20.15 13.96 -22.74
C ALA A 295 -21.19 15.06 -22.51
N ASP A 296 -20.82 16.15 -21.83
CA ASP A 296 -21.55 17.43 -21.79
C ASP A 296 -21.40 18.23 -23.11
N ASP A 297 -21.77 17.60 -24.24
CA ASP A 297 -21.73 18.21 -25.57
C ASP A 297 -23.13 18.20 -26.20
N ASP A 298 -23.75 19.36 -26.41
CA ASP A 298 -25.08 19.46 -27.03
C ASP A 298 -25.04 19.46 -28.58
N THR A 299 -23.83 19.47 -29.17
CA THR A 299 -23.60 19.56 -30.61
C THR A 299 -23.28 18.22 -31.28
N ALA A 300 -22.78 17.25 -30.51
CA ALA A 300 -22.46 15.90 -30.95
C ALA A 300 -22.89 14.84 -29.93
N ILE A 301 -23.28 13.66 -30.38
CA ILE A 301 -23.53 12.53 -29.45
C ILE A 301 -22.19 11.84 -29.24
N ARG A 302 -21.54 12.14 -28.11
CA ARG A 302 -20.25 11.58 -27.72
C ARG A 302 -20.37 10.74 -26.45
N PHE A 303 -19.99 9.47 -26.54
CA PHE A 303 -20.12 8.52 -25.44
C PHE A 303 -19.26 7.26 -25.65
N TYR A 304 -19.08 6.48 -24.60
CA TYR A 304 -18.40 5.18 -24.63
C TYR A 304 -18.94 4.27 -23.51
N PRO A 305 -18.89 2.94 -23.68
CA PRO A 305 -19.06 2.04 -22.57
C PRO A 305 -17.84 2.10 -21.65
N CYS A 306 -18.03 1.95 -20.36
CA CYS A 306 -16.94 1.84 -19.41
C CYS A 306 -17.30 0.92 -18.25
N VAL A 307 -16.26 0.40 -17.59
CA VAL A 307 -16.32 -0.16 -16.25
C VAL A 307 -15.63 0.80 -15.29
N ILE A 308 -16.20 0.97 -14.10
CA ILE A 308 -15.62 1.79 -13.03
C ILE A 308 -15.11 0.84 -11.95
N GLU A 309 -13.79 0.73 -11.87
CA GLU A 309 -13.07 -0.01 -10.85
C GLU A 309 -12.90 0.87 -9.61
N SER A 310 -13.12 0.27 -8.44
CA SER A 310 -12.96 0.94 -7.15
C SER A 310 -12.20 0.11 -6.14
N GLU A 311 -11.91 -1.14 -6.47
CA GLU A 311 -11.14 -2.02 -5.60
C GLU A 311 -9.65 -1.63 -5.68
N PRO A 312 -8.92 -1.62 -4.57
CA PRO A 312 -7.48 -1.41 -4.61
C PRO A 312 -6.77 -2.50 -5.38
N GLY A 313 -5.80 -2.12 -6.20
CA GLY A 313 -5.05 -3.06 -7.02
C GLY A 313 -4.30 -2.38 -8.15
N ASP A 314 -3.51 -3.19 -8.85
CA ASP A 314 -2.89 -2.82 -10.11
C ASP A 314 -3.79 -3.31 -11.24
N TYR A 315 -4.02 -2.44 -12.21
CA TYR A 315 -4.95 -2.62 -13.31
C TYR A 315 -4.26 -2.32 -14.62
N GLU A 316 -4.59 -3.13 -15.63
CA GLU A 316 -4.16 -2.90 -17.00
C GLU A 316 -5.28 -2.21 -17.78
N VAL A 317 -4.98 -1.05 -18.34
CA VAL A 317 -5.92 -0.33 -19.21
C VAL A 317 -5.38 -0.37 -20.62
N HIS A 318 -5.90 -1.28 -21.44
CA HIS A 318 -5.38 -1.47 -22.79
C HIS A 318 -6.12 -0.65 -23.86
N GLY A 319 -5.42 -0.43 -24.98
CA GLY A 319 -6.00 0.11 -26.20
C GLY A 319 -6.45 -0.96 -27.17
N ASN A 320 -6.83 -0.53 -28.36
CA ASN A 320 -7.33 -1.45 -29.37
C ASN A 320 -6.28 -2.51 -29.74
N VAL A 321 -6.75 -3.75 -29.84
CA VAL A 321 -5.93 -4.93 -30.14
C VAL A 321 -5.55 -4.95 -31.61
N VAL A 322 -4.28 -5.22 -31.88
CA VAL A 322 -3.72 -5.47 -33.21
C VAL A 322 -3.62 -6.97 -33.41
N ASN A 323 -4.07 -7.46 -34.55
CA ASN A 323 -3.96 -8.86 -34.94
C ASN A 323 -3.52 -8.96 -36.41
N LEU A 324 -2.23 -9.23 -36.63
CA LEU A 324 -1.61 -9.31 -37.94
C LEU A 324 -1.31 -10.77 -38.31
N ASN A 325 -1.88 -11.21 -39.43
CA ASN A 325 -1.62 -12.54 -40.03
C ASN A 325 -0.64 -12.46 -41.23
N GLY A 326 0.11 -11.37 -41.35
CA GLY A 326 1.08 -11.09 -42.40
C GLY A 326 1.65 -9.67 -42.27
N ALA A 327 2.14 -9.09 -43.37
CA ALA A 327 2.71 -7.74 -43.38
C ALA A 327 1.71 -6.66 -42.91
N GLN A 328 2.17 -5.77 -42.04
CA GLN A 328 1.50 -4.53 -41.68
C GLN A 328 1.47 -3.59 -42.90
N THR A 329 0.29 -3.25 -43.41
CA THR A 329 0.16 -2.43 -44.64
C THR A 329 -0.20 -0.96 -44.40
N ALA A 330 -0.51 -0.58 -43.17
CA ALA A 330 -0.92 0.77 -42.79
C ALA A 330 -0.33 1.12 -41.42
N ASP A 331 -0.24 2.41 -41.13
CA ASP A 331 0.18 2.90 -39.82
C ASP A 331 -0.84 2.43 -38.78
N LEU A 332 -0.35 2.03 -37.61
CA LEU A 332 -1.20 1.71 -36.46
C LEU A 332 -1.16 2.91 -35.54
N VAL A 333 -2.32 3.48 -35.24
CA VAL A 333 -2.44 4.73 -34.48
C VAL A 333 -3.35 4.51 -33.29
N TRP A 334 -2.82 4.80 -32.11
CA TRP A 334 -3.55 4.83 -30.86
C TRP A 334 -3.63 6.26 -30.34
N ASN A 335 -4.84 6.74 -30.12
CA ASN A 335 -5.12 8.03 -29.50
C ASN A 335 -6.21 7.84 -28.44
N SER A 336 -6.65 8.92 -27.80
CA SER A 336 -7.63 8.85 -26.71
C SER A 336 -8.98 8.22 -27.08
N TYR A 337 -9.33 8.11 -28.37
CA TYR A 337 -10.55 7.42 -28.80
C TYR A 337 -10.46 5.90 -28.68
N ASN A 338 -9.29 5.32 -28.94
CA ASN A 338 -9.11 3.87 -29.06
C ASN A 338 -8.03 3.32 -28.12
N PHE A 339 -7.46 4.15 -27.25
CA PHE A 339 -6.58 3.74 -26.18
C PHE A 339 -6.96 4.41 -24.87
N ALA A 340 -7.62 3.62 -24.01
CA ALA A 340 -8.14 4.08 -22.73
C ALA A 340 -7.04 4.58 -21.76
N GLY A 341 -5.80 4.10 -21.95
CA GLY A 341 -4.65 4.52 -21.16
C GLY A 341 -4.25 5.99 -21.37
N LEU A 342 -4.58 6.60 -22.52
CA LEU A 342 -4.28 8.00 -22.82
C LEU A 342 -5.33 8.96 -22.22
N TRP A 343 -4.88 10.17 -21.86
CA TRP A 343 -5.73 11.18 -21.25
C TRP A 343 -6.80 11.68 -22.23
N TYR A 344 -8.02 11.87 -21.72
CA TYR A 344 -9.15 12.35 -22.51
C TYR A 344 -10.11 13.21 -21.69
N ASP A 345 -10.51 14.36 -22.23
CA ASP A 345 -11.68 15.10 -21.76
C ASP A 345 -12.84 14.87 -22.76
N PRO A 346 -13.83 14.06 -22.39
CA PRO A 346 -14.95 13.76 -23.27
C PRO A 346 -15.89 14.94 -23.47
N ASP A 347 -15.99 15.90 -22.55
CA ASP A 347 -16.97 16.99 -22.63
C ASP A 347 -16.58 17.97 -23.74
N ASN A 348 -15.30 18.33 -23.77
CA ASN A 348 -14.74 19.31 -24.70
C ASN A 348 -14.06 18.66 -25.93
N ASP A 349 -14.04 17.33 -26.02
CA ASP A 349 -13.33 16.57 -27.05
C ASP A 349 -11.82 16.82 -27.09
N LEU A 350 -11.21 16.98 -25.91
CA LEU A 350 -9.80 17.31 -25.81
C LEU A 350 -8.97 16.04 -25.63
N MET A 351 -8.02 15.88 -26.54
CA MET A 351 -6.94 14.91 -26.48
C MET A 351 -5.69 15.56 -27.03
N THR A 352 -4.53 15.14 -26.54
CA THR A 352 -3.24 15.66 -27.03
C THR A 352 -2.30 14.56 -27.47
N GLU A 353 -2.49 13.34 -26.99
CA GLU A 353 -1.56 12.23 -27.12
C GLU A 353 -1.89 11.33 -28.31
N GLU A 354 -0.85 10.91 -29.05
CA GLU A 354 -0.95 9.92 -30.10
C GLU A 354 0.29 9.02 -30.09
N LEU A 355 0.08 7.70 -30.12
CA LEU A 355 1.10 6.68 -30.31
C LEU A 355 0.94 6.08 -31.71
N GLU A 356 1.98 6.12 -32.52
CA GLU A 356 1.97 5.69 -33.91
C GLU A 356 3.08 4.67 -34.18
N LEU A 357 2.71 3.56 -34.83
CA LEU A 357 3.64 2.60 -35.42
C LEU A 357 3.58 2.69 -36.95
N VAL A 358 4.71 3.02 -37.56
CA VAL A 358 4.84 3.22 -39.01
C VAL A 358 4.52 1.94 -39.79
N ALA A 359 3.82 2.08 -40.91
CA ALA A 359 3.46 0.98 -41.79
C ALA A 359 4.69 0.23 -42.32
N GLY A 360 4.58 -1.11 -42.36
CA GLY A 360 5.59 -1.99 -42.97
C GLY A 360 6.75 -2.35 -42.05
N THR A 361 6.68 -1.95 -40.78
CA THR A 361 7.65 -2.33 -39.75
C THR A 361 7.46 -3.78 -39.28
N LEU A 362 6.22 -4.28 -39.22
CA LEU A 362 5.92 -5.66 -38.79
C LEU A 362 5.46 -6.57 -39.95
N ASP A 363 5.84 -7.85 -39.92
CA ASP A 363 5.30 -8.91 -40.77
C ASP A 363 5.29 -10.26 -40.06
N ALA A 364 4.10 -10.76 -39.72
CA ALA A 364 3.93 -12.04 -39.01
C ALA A 364 4.58 -13.25 -39.71
N THR A 365 4.97 -13.13 -40.98
CA THR A 365 5.63 -14.20 -41.73
C THR A 365 7.14 -14.32 -41.39
N TYR A 366 7.80 -13.24 -40.98
CA TYR A 366 9.27 -13.25 -40.79
C TYR A 366 9.84 -12.14 -39.90
N ASP A 367 9.07 -11.13 -39.48
CA ASP A 367 9.58 -9.95 -38.78
C ASP A 367 8.65 -9.47 -37.66
N ARG A 368 9.12 -9.56 -36.41
CA ARG A 368 8.43 -9.10 -35.19
C ARG A 368 9.15 -7.91 -34.55
N THR A 369 10.08 -7.31 -35.27
CA THR A 369 10.92 -6.24 -34.74
C THR A 369 10.40 -4.89 -35.18
N ILE A 370 10.16 -4.00 -34.23
CA ILE A 370 9.96 -2.59 -34.48
C ILE A 370 11.32 -1.97 -34.73
N ASP A 371 11.59 -1.56 -35.97
CA ASP A 371 12.82 -0.84 -36.34
C ASP A 371 12.98 0.49 -35.57
N GLU A 372 14.22 0.96 -35.42
CA GLU A 372 14.55 2.31 -34.93
C GLU A 372 13.68 3.37 -35.63
N ASP A 373 13.25 4.39 -34.88
CA ASP A 373 12.41 5.50 -35.34
C ASP A 373 11.00 5.12 -35.86
N CYS A 374 10.56 3.86 -35.77
CA CYS A 374 9.27 3.42 -36.31
C CYS A 374 8.11 3.43 -35.31
N LEU A 375 8.38 3.59 -34.02
CA LEU A 375 7.40 3.89 -32.98
C LEU A 375 7.57 5.35 -32.56
N SER A 376 6.49 6.13 -32.59
CA SER A 376 6.49 7.51 -32.10
C SER A 376 5.36 7.78 -31.15
N TYR A 377 5.64 8.58 -30.12
CA TYR A 377 4.64 9.20 -29.27
C TYR A 377 4.71 10.72 -29.46
N CYS A 378 3.58 11.37 -29.70
CA CYS A 378 3.53 12.83 -29.79
C CYS A 378 2.47 13.42 -28.86
N THR A 379 2.73 14.63 -28.38
CA THR A 379 1.76 15.43 -27.65
C THR A 379 1.90 16.92 -27.96
N SER A 380 0.79 17.66 -27.84
CA SER A 380 0.74 19.11 -28.04
C SER A 380 -0.34 19.77 -27.16
N PRO A 381 -0.08 20.93 -26.54
CA PRO A 381 -1.02 21.57 -25.64
C PRO A 381 -2.30 22.04 -26.34
N VAL A 382 -3.43 21.88 -25.65
CA VAL A 382 -4.74 22.37 -26.06
C VAL A 382 -5.27 23.40 -25.07
N TYR A 383 -5.90 24.46 -25.57
CA TYR A 383 -6.37 25.56 -24.73
C TYR A 383 -7.70 25.22 -24.04
N GLN A 384 -7.77 25.50 -22.75
CA GLN A 384 -8.96 25.38 -21.91
C GLN A 384 -9.27 26.72 -21.23
N GLU A 385 -10.52 27.18 -21.30
CA GLU A 385 -10.95 28.36 -20.54
C GLU A 385 -11.11 28.01 -19.06
N TYR A 386 -10.79 28.97 -18.17
CA TYR A 386 -11.14 28.82 -16.76
C TYR A 386 -12.66 28.86 -16.59
N GLU A 387 -13.19 28.00 -15.72
CA GLU A 387 -14.60 28.07 -15.29
C GLU A 387 -14.99 29.47 -14.78
N LEU A 388 -14.05 30.20 -14.17
CA LEU A 388 -14.22 31.60 -13.78
C LEU A 388 -14.57 32.51 -14.96
N TYR A 389 -13.85 32.37 -16.08
CA TYR A 389 -14.03 33.20 -17.26
C TYR A 389 -15.30 32.80 -18.01
N THR A 390 -15.51 31.50 -18.24
CA THR A 390 -16.68 30.97 -18.94
C THR A 390 -17.99 31.34 -18.24
N ASN A 391 -18.03 31.28 -16.90
CA ASN A 391 -19.27 31.53 -16.15
C ASN A 391 -19.48 32.99 -15.70
N GLU A 392 -18.40 33.72 -15.36
CA GLU A 392 -18.51 35.06 -14.79
C GLU A 392 -17.89 36.16 -15.68
N GLY A 393 -17.17 35.80 -16.74
CA GLY A 393 -16.43 36.74 -17.60
C GLY A 393 -15.30 37.47 -16.88
N LEU A 394 -14.80 36.89 -15.78
CA LEU A 394 -13.71 37.42 -14.96
C LEU A 394 -12.40 36.73 -15.32
N THR A 395 -11.30 37.47 -15.24
CA THR A 395 -9.98 36.96 -15.59
C THR A 395 -9.14 36.64 -14.34
N VAL A 396 -8.11 35.82 -14.48
CA VAL A 396 -7.02 35.72 -13.51
C VAL A 396 -5.93 36.74 -13.87
N ASP A 397 -5.12 37.15 -12.89
CA ASP A 397 -3.95 37.97 -13.18
C ASP A 397 -2.93 37.13 -13.98
N SER A 398 -2.56 37.57 -15.18
CA SER A 398 -1.51 36.96 -16.01
C SER A 398 -0.96 37.98 -17.00
N ASP A 399 0.34 37.89 -17.31
CA ASP A 399 0.99 38.69 -18.36
C ASP A 399 1.14 37.89 -19.69
N HIS A 400 0.65 36.65 -19.72
CA HIS A 400 0.80 35.72 -20.85
C HIS A 400 -0.42 35.71 -21.76
N PRO A 401 -0.26 35.64 -23.10
CA PRO A 401 -1.39 35.65 -24.04
C PRO A 401 -2.38 34.49 -23.81
N GLY A 402 -3.59 34.79 -23.35
CA GLY A 402 -4.64 33.79 -23.09
C GLY A 402 -4.59 33.16 -21.69
N GLY A 403 -3.51 33.40 -20.93
CA GLY A 403 -3.34 32.92 -19.57
C GLY A 403 -4.19 33.64 -18.53
N ASP A 404 -4.81 34.76 -18.91
CA ASP A 404 -5.76 35.53 -18.11
C ASP A 404 -7.19 34.97 -18.21
N THR A 405 -7.53 34.29 -19.32
CA THR A 405 -8.85 33.70 -19.57
C THR A 405 -8.86 32.18 -19.48
N GLY A 406 -7.70 31.53 -19.50
CA GLY A 406 -7.58 30.08 -19.47
C GLY A 406 -6.15 29.58 -19.26
N TYR A 407 -5.94 28.32 -19.57
CA TYR A 407 -4.68 27.60 -19.42
C TYR A 407 -4.57 26.53 -20.52
N TRP A 408 -3.44 25.82 -20.59
CA TRP A 408 -3.21 24.81 -21.63
C TRP A 408 -3.06 23.44 -21.00
N ILE A 409 -3.90 22.51 -21.40
CA ILE A 409 -3.86 21.12 -20.96
C ILE A 409 -2.98 20.35 -21.91
N GLU A 410 -2.20 19.43 -21.36
CA GLU A 410 -1.43 18.48 -22.13
C GLU A 410 -1.40 17.12 -21.43
N GLY A 411 -1.78 16.08 -22.16
CA GLY A 411 -1.58 14.70 -21.74
C GLY A 411 -0.10 14.32 -21.82
N TRP A 412 0.39 13.66 -20.79
CA TRP A 412 1.76 13.17 -20.73
C TRP A 412 1.78 11.78 -20.11
N MET A 413 1.99 10.76 -20.95
CA MET A 413 2.01 9.35 -20.56
C MET A 413 0.68 8.94 -19.88
N GLY A 414 -0.42 9.35 -20.51
CA GLY A 414 -1.78 9.06 -20.07
C GLY A 414 -2.27 9.88 -18.88
N GLU A 415 -1.49 10.83 -18.38
CA GLU A 415 -1.85 11.68 -17.25
C GLU A 415 -2.10 13.11 -17.69
N ARG A 416 -3.02 13.80 -16.98
CA ARG A 416 -3.36 15.20 -17.27
C ARG A 416 -2.34 16.16 -16.66
N TYR A 417 -1.68 16.95 -17.49
CA TYR A 417 -0.80 18.05 -17.06
C TYR A 417 -1.27 19.41 -17.59
N VAL A 418 -0.65 20.47 -17.07
CA VAL A 418 -0.76 21.83 -17.58
C VAL A 418 0.57 22.23 -18.19
N ALA A 419 0.53 22.68 -19.44
CA ALA A 419 1.67 23.27 -20.14
C ALA A 419 1.89 24.71 -19.66
N VAL A 420 3.00 24.94 -18.97
CA VAL A 420 3.35 26.24 -18.39
C VAL A 420 3.61 27.24 -19.51
N ASP A 421 2.86 28.35 -19.51
CA ASP A 421 2.93 29.39 -20.56
C ASP A 421 2.75 28.83 -22.00
N ASN A 422 1.88 27.82 -22.18
CA ASN A 422 1.65 27.17 -23.48
C ASN A 422 2.96 26.62 -24.09
N LYS A 423 3.80 26.00 -23.25
CA LYS A 423 5.04 25.38 -23.68
C LYS A 423 4.96 23.87 -23.43
N ALA A 424 4.87 23.12 -24.51
CA ALA A 424 4.73 21.67 -24.46
C ALA A 424 5.89 20.98 -23.72
N ASP A 425 7.07 21.59 -23.76
CA ASP A 425 8.28 21.14 -23.09
C ASP A 425 8.35 21.50 -21.59
N LYS A 426 7.30 22.10 -21.01
CA LYS A 426 7.24 22.50 -19.59
C LYS A 426 5.90 22.14 -18.96
N LEU A 427 5.86 21.01 -18.25
CA LEU A 427 4.62 20.44 -17.72
C LEU A 427 4.55 20.49 -16.19
N THR A 428 3.38 20.78 -15.63
CA THR A 428 3.12 20.68 -14.18
C THR A 428 1.77 20.05 -13.90
N LYS A 429 1.60 19.46 -12.71
CA LYS A 429 0.35 18.81 -12.32
C LYS A 429 -0.74 19.83 -12.03
N LEU A 430 -1.97 19.53 -12.45
CA LEU A 430 -3.18 20.22 -12.00
C LEU A 430 -3.61 19.63 -10.66
N LEU A 431 -3.58 20.42 -9.59
CA LEU A 431 -3.89 19.98 -8.23
C LEU A 431 -5.33 20.28 -7.82
N VAL A 432 -5.88 21.41 -8.28
CA VAL A 432 -7.27 21.81 -8.01
C VAL A 432 -7.86 22.44 -9.25
N GLU A 433 -9.06 22.01 -9.59
CA GLU A 433 -9.93 22.66 -10.55
C GLU A 433 -11.37 22.55 -10.05
N PHE A 434 -12.05 23.67 -9.88
CA PHE A 434 -13.46 23.72 -9.49
C PHE A 434 -14.33 23.81 -10.72
N ASP A 435 -15.41 23.04 -10.73
CA ASP A 435 -16.50 23.19 -11.69
C ASP A 435 -17.35 24.46 -11.40
N ARG A 436 -18.39 24.67 -12.21
CA ARG A 436 -19.29 25.83 -12.06
C ARG A 436 -20.14 25.83 -10.78
N TYR A 437 -20.35 24.67 -10.17
CA TYR A 437 -21.21 24.45 -9.00
C TYR A 437 -20.43 24.39 -7.68
N ASP A 438 -19.13 24.12 -7.74
CA ASP A 438 -18.26 23.94 -6.59
C ASP A 438 -18.16 25.19 -5.72
N ILE A 439 -18.25 24.96 -4.40
CA ILE A 439 -18.12 25.99 -3.38
C ILE A 439 -17.34 25.44 -2.18
N LYS A 440 -16.19 26.06 -1.88
CA LYS A 440 -15.49 25.84 -0.61
C LYS A 440 -15.94 26.87 0.42
N THR A 441 -16.36 26.41 1.60
CA THR A 441 -16.58 27.29 2.77
C THR A 441 -15.43 27.12 3.76
N LEU A 442 -14.75 28.22 4.11
CA LEU A 442 -13.70 28.24 5.15
C LEU A 442 -14.13 29.11 6.31
N ASN A 443 -14.10 28.57 7.53
CA ASN A 443 -14.27 29.37 8.74
C ASN A 443 -12.94 30.04 9.13
N SER A 444 -13.01 31.10 9.93
CA SER A 444 -11.81 31.80 10.40
C SER A 444 -10.89 30.84 11.18
N GLY A 445 -9.64 30.70 10.73
CA GLY A 445 -8.67 29.75 11.28
C GLY A 445 -8.66 28.39 10.59
N ASP A 446 -9.63 28.08 9.74
CA ASP A 446 -9.64 26.84 8.96
C ASP A 446 -8.51 26.85 7.92
N THR A 447 -8.05 25.64 7.63
CA THR A 447 -7.08 25.33 6.58
C THR A 447 -7.75 24.48 5.51
N TRP A 448 -7.47 24.76 4.25
CA TRP A 448 -7.80 23.88 3.14
C TRP A 448 -6.52 23.31 2.56
N ASP A 449 -6.34 21.99 2.70
CA ASP A 449 -5.32 21.26 1.96
C ASP A 449 -5.71 21.22 0.49
N LEU A 450 -4.83 21.73 -0.37
CA LEU A 450 -5.02 21.83 -1.82
C LEU A 450 -4.20 20.78 -2.58
N GLY A 451 -3.50 19.87 -1.88
CA GLY A 451 -2.57 18.92 -2.51
C GLY A 451 -1.19 19.51 -2.78
N GLY A 452 -0.22 18.65 -3.12
CA GLY A 452 1.17 19.07 -3.39
C GLY A 452 1.84 19.81 -2.22
N GLY A 453 1.33 19.68 -0.98
CA GLY A 453 1.79 20.44 0.18
C GLY A 453 1.27 21.89 0.24
N PHE A 454 0.42 22.32 -0.69
CA PHE A 454 -0.23 23.62 -0.66
C PHE A 454 -1.39 23.66 0.34
N VAL A 455 -1.47 24.75 1.11
CA VAL A 455 -2.57 24.99 2.05
C VAL A 455 -3.05 26.43 1.95
N LEU A 456 -4.35 26.63 1.74
CA LEU A 456 -4.99 27.95 1.86
C LEU A 456 -5.57 28.13 3.26
N LYS A 457 -5.26 29.26 3.90
CA LYS A 457 -5.81 29.60 5.24
C LYS A 457 -6.63 30.87 5.19
N LEU A 458 -7.78 30.84 5.86
CA LEU A 458 -8.53 32.05 6.20
C LEU A 458 -7.98 32.64 7.49
N MET A 459 -7.09 33.61 7.35
CA MET A 459 -6.38 34.27 8.45
C MET A 459 -7.32 35.08 9.35
N GLY A 460 -8.40 35.61 8.79
CA GLY A 460 -9.44 36.30 9.55
C GLY A 460 -10.44 37.05 8.69
N ILE A 461 -11.51 37.49 9.35
CA ILE A 461 -12.56 38.34 8.76
C ILE A 461 -12.73 39.59 9.62
N ASN A 462 -12.79 40.76 8.97
CA ASN A 462 -12.96 42.03 9.65
C ASN A 462 -14.31 42.12 10.40
N ASP A 463 -14.46 43.10 11.29
CA ASP A 463 -15.66 43.20 12.15
C ASP A 463 -16.96 43.51 11.40
N ALA A 464 -16.86 44.13 10.22
CA ALA A 464 -18.01 44.37 9.37
C ALA A 464 -18.44 43.11 8.58
N GLY A 465 -17.67 42.03 8.62
CA GLY A 465 -18.01 40.76 7.98
C GLY A 465 -17.94 40.77 6.47
N ASN A 466 -17.20 41.72 5.87
CA ASN A 466 -17.16 41.94 4.42
C ASN A 466 -15.75 41.84 3.82
N ILE A 467 -14.70 41.80 4.64
CA ILE A 467 -13.31 41.64 4.19
C ILE A 467 -12.74 40.34 4.76
N ALA A 468 -12.27 39.46 3.88
CA ALA A 468 -11.55 38.24 4.23
C ALA A 468 -10.05 38.41 3.94
N THR A 469 -9.20 37.91 4.85
CA THR A 469 -7.75 37.84 4.65
C THR A 469 -7.34 36.39 4.44
N LEU A 470 -6.80 36.08 3.27
CA LEU A 470 -6.38 34.75 2.84
C LEU A 470 -4.85 34.69 2.68
N GLN A 471 -4.26 33.54 2.92
CA GLN A 471 -2.83 33.30 2.70
C GLN A 471 -2.56 31.85 2.28
N LEU A 472 -1.67 31.67 1.30
CA LEU A 472 -1.18 30.36 0.87
C LEU A 472 0.10 29.96 1.61
N PHE A 473 0.24 28.66 1.80
CA PHE A 473 1.41 28.01 2.38
C PHE A 473 1.82 26.84 1.48
N LYS A 474 3.12 26.52 1.44
CA LYS A 474 3.66 25.27 0.88
C LYS A 474 4.48 24.59 1.97
N ASN A 475 4.20 23.32 2.26
CA ASN A 475 4.92 22.53 3.27
C ASN A 475 5.01 23.24 4.65
N GLY A 476 3.91 23.91 5.04
CA GLY A 476 3.81 24.66 6.30
C GLY A 476 4.46 26.06 6.29
N VAL A 477 5.12 26.47 5.21
CA VAL A 477 5.77 27.78 5.08
C VAL A 477 4.88 28.75 4.29
N PRO A 478 4.60 29.97 4.79
CA PRO A 478 3.79 30.95 4.05
C PRO A 478 4.50 31.41 2.79
N LEU A 479 3.77 31.42 1.66
CA LEU A 479 4.30 31.89 0.38
C LEU A 479 4.38 33.42 0.36
N GLU A 480 5.54 33.96 -0.03
CA GLU A 480 5.76 35.40 -0.13
C GLU A 480 4.79 36.03 -1.14
N GLY A 481 4.20 37.19 -0.81
CA GLY A 481 3.24 37.88 -1.68
C GLY A 481 1.83 37.27 -1.73
N SER A 482 1.59 36.10 -1.13
CA SER A 482 0.28 35.42 -1.16
C SER A 482 -0.76 36.01 -0.20
N LEU A 483 -0.37 36.81 0.80
CA LEU A 483 -1.33 37.39 1.76
C LEU A 483 -2.24 38.43 1.08
N LYS A 484 -3.52 38.11 0.91
CA LYS A 484 -4.49 38.94 0.20
C LYS A 484 -5.69 39.30 1.07
N CYS A 485 -6.09 40.58 1.03
CA CYS A 485 -7.32 41.07 1.64
C CYS A 485 -8.36 41.33 0.55
N ILE A 486 -9.48 40.63 0.59
CA ILE A 486 -10.54 40.71 -0.41
C ILE A 486 -11.79 41.34 0.21
N ASP A 487 -12.24 42.48 -0.33
CA ASP A 487 -13.44 43.19 0.10
C ASP A 487 -14.62 42.83 -0.81
N THR A 488 -15.67 42.26 -0.22
CA THR A 488 -16.90 41.88 -0.94
C THR A 488 -17.97 42.98 -0.93
N SER A 489 -17.72 44.12 -0.29
CA SER A 489 -18.68 45.23 -0.19
C SER A 489 -18.36 46.43 -1.09
N THR A 490 -17.11 46.55 -1.55
CA THR A 490 -16.66 47.63 -2.44
C THR A 490 -15.91 47.06 -3.65
N GLY A 491 -15.72 47.86 -4.70
CA GLY A 491 -15.07 47.40 -5.94
C GLY A 491 -16.00 46.71 -6.94
N THR A 492 -15.39 46.21 -8.01
CA THR A 492 -15.99 45.38 -9.06
C THR A 492 -15.96 43.90 -8.67
N LYS A 493 -16.64 43.04 -9.43
CA LYS A 493 -16.51 41.58 -9.25
C LYS A 493 -15.07 41.10 -9.45
N GLN A 494 -14.33 41.72 -10.38
CA GLN A 494 -12.93 41.40 -10.66
C GLN A 494 -12.03 41.60 -9.44
N ASP A 495 -12.30 42.61 -8.60
CA ASP A 495 -11.51 42.88 -7.38
C ASP A 495 -11.65 41.76 -6.31
N ARG A 496 -12.55 40.80 -6.51
CA ARG A 496 -12.75 39.63 -5.64
C ARG A 496 -12.03 38.37 -6.11
N VAL A 497 -11.38 38.43 -7.27
CA VAL A 497 -10.51 37.35 -7.75
C VAL A 497 -9.18 37.47 -7.00
N TYR A 498 -8.80 36.38 -6.34
CA TYR A 498 -7.49 36.25 -5.72
C TYR A 498 -6.65 35.37 -6.63
N THR A 499 -5.60 35.94 -7.22
CA THR A 499 -4.56 35.21 -7.95
C THR A 499 -3.23 35.30 -7.20
N TYR A 500 -2.48 34.21 -7.21
CA TYR A 500 -1.09 34.14 -6.77
C TYR A 500 -0.21 33.78 -7.97
N LEU A 501 0.75 34.66 -8.26
CA LEU A 501 1.72 34.52 -9.34
C LEU A 501 3.07 34.10 -8.77
N LYS A 502 3.79 33.24 -9.50
CA LYS A 502 5.15 32.82 -9.15
C LYS A 502 5.96 32.56 -10.42
N ASP A 503 7.26 32.83 -10.36
CA ASP A 503 8.19 32.44 -11.41
C ASP A 503 8.54 30.95 -11.26
N VAL A 504 8.39 30.15 -12.32
CA VAL A 504 8.65 28.69 -12.35
C VAL A 504 9.27 28.29 -13.69
N ALA A 505 10.23 27.36 -13.68
CA ALA A 505 10.92 26.86 -14.89
C ALA A 505 11.36 27.96 -15.87
N ASP A 506 12.01 29.02 -15.39
CA ASP A 506 12.43 30.20 -16.16
C ASP A 506 11.30 31.01 -16.83
N GLU A 507 10.03 30.75 -16.49
CA GLU A 507 8.88 31.57 -16.87
C GLU A 507 8.45 32.48 -15.71
N ASP A 508 8.30 33.77 -15.99
CA ASP A 508 7.96 34.78 -14.99
C ASP A 508 6.44 34.90 -14.81
N ASN A 509 5.93 35.21 -13.62
CA ASN A 509 4.52 35.55 -13.38
C ASN A 509 3.49 34.47 -13.80
N ILE A 510 3.77 33.19 -13.58
CA ILE A 510 2.81 32.11 -13.85
C ILE A 510 1.70 32.09 -12.79
N PRO A 511 0.40 32.06 -13.18
CA PRO A 511 -0.71 31.92 -12.24
C PRO A 511 -0.70 30.52 -11.59
N ILE A 512 -0.12 30.41 -10.40
CA ILE A 512 -0.05 29.14 -9.67
C ILE A 512 -1.40 28.82 -9.02
N PHE A 513 -2.02 29.81 -8.37
CA PHE A 513 -3.31 29.64 -7.70
C PHE A 513 -4.26 30.78 -8.06
N SER A 514 -5.54 30.45 -8.24
CA SER A 514 -6.60 31.45 -8.25
C SER A 514 -7.89 30.97 -7.59
N CYS A 515 -8.71 31.90 -7.10
CA CYS A 515 -10.09 31.64 -6.71
C CYS A 515 -10.93 32.92 -6.70
N TYR A 516 -12.25 32.79 -6.74
CA TYR A 516 -13.20 33.89 -6.57
C TYR A 516 -13.85 33.87 -5.18
N VAL A 517 -13.71 34.97 -4.43
CA VAL A 517 -14.37 35.12 -3.12
C VAL A 517 -15.83 35.56 -3.33
N ALA A 518 -16.73 34.57 -3.38
CA ALA A 518 -18.14 34.79 -3.65
C ALA A 518 -18.87 35.51 -2.50
N ALA A 519 -18.54 35.16 -1.25
CA ALA A 519 -19.15 35.75 -0.07
C ALA A 519 -18.22 35.74 1.13
N VAL A 520 -18.38 36.74 2.01
CA VAL A 520 -17.76 36.80 3.33
C VAL A 520 -18.88 37.08 4.34
N PHE A 521 -18.83 36.41 5.49
CA PHE A 521 -19.86 36.51 6.50
C PHE A 521 -19.26 36.53 7.90
N LYS A 522 -19.83 37.35 8.79
CA LYS A 522 -19.54 37.37 10.23
C LYS A 522 -20.80 37.73 11.01
N GLU A 523 -21.29 36.81 11.83
CA GLU A 523 -22.37 37.06 12.78
C GLU A 523 -22.16 36.24 14.07
N GLY A 524 -22.15 36.92 15.22
CA GLY A 524 -21.90 36.28 16.50
C GLY A 524 -20.52 35.61 16.55
N SER A 525 -20.48 34.30 16.80
CA SER A 525 -19.27 33.47 16.78
C SER A 525 -18.98 32.83 15.42
N THR A 526 -19.86 33.01 14.43
CA THR A 526 -19.72 32.41 13.10
C THR A 526 -19.07 33.41 12.17
N SER A 527 -17.97 33.01 11.53
CA SER A 527 -17.30 33.81 10.51
C SER A 527 -16.66 32.92 9.45
N TYR A 528 -17.05 33.09 8.20
CA TYR A 528 -16.58 32.28 7.08
C TYR A 528 -16.48 33.06 5.76
N ALA A 529 -15.71 32.52 4.83
CA ALA A 529 -15.67 32.94 3.43
C ALA A 529 -16.09 31.77 2.52
N GLN A 530 -16.76 32.08 1.43
CA GLN A 530 -17.11 31.12 0.37
C GLN A 530 -16.28 31.41 -0.87
N LEU A 531 -15.60 30.38 -1.37
CA LEU A 531 -14.73 30.41 -2.54
C LEU A 531 -15.35 29.58 -3.66
N LYS A 532 -15.28 30.08 -4.90
CA LYS A 532 -15.68 29.37 -6.12
C LYS A 532 -14.57 29.45 -7.16
N TYR A 533 -14.64 28.60 -8.18
CA TYR A 533 -13.72 28.61 -9.33
C TYR A 533 -12.25 28.60 -8.89
N ALA A 534 -11.93 27.76 -7.91
CA ALA A 534 -10.56 27.58 -7.48
C ALA A 534 -9.78 26.82 -8.56
N PHE A 535 -8.56 27.25 -8.80
CA PHE A 535 -7.61 26.61 -9.70
C PHE A 535 -6.24 26.61 -9.04
N LEU A 536 -5.52 25.48 -9.10
CA LEU A 536 -4.16 25.34 -8.60
C LEU A 536 -3.37 24.39 -9.50
N ILE A 537 -2.21 24.83 -9.96
CA ILE A 537 -1.16 23.97 -10.51
C ILE A 537 -0.02 23.83 -9.51
N ASP A 538 0.73 22.73 -9.60
CA ASP A 538 1.94 22.56 -8.79
C ASP A 538 3.04 23.52 -9.25
N ASP A 539 3.95 23.85 -8.34
CA ASP A 539 5.14 24.65 -8.63
C ASP A 539 6.39 23.80 -8.94
N ASP A 540 6.22 22.48 -8.96
CA ASP A 540 7.19 21.50 -9.45
C ASP A 540 6.93 21.25 -10.95
N VAL A 541 7.82 21.75 -11.81
CA VAL A 541 7.70 21.68 -13.27
C VAL A 541 8.66 20.64 -13.84
N ILE A 542 8.15 19.82 -14.75
CA ILE A 542 8.92 18.91 -15.60
C ILE A 542 9.38 19.72 -16.82
N GLU A 543 10.69 19.88 -16.98
CA GLU A 543 11.29 20.45 -18.18
C GLU A 543 11.79 19.31 -19.09
N ILE A 544 11.27 19.25 -20.31
CA ILE A 544 11.56 18.20 -21.29
C ILE A 544 12.55 18.73 -22.30
N GLU A 545 13.69 18.07 -22.44
CA GLU A 545 14.72 18.44 -23.41
C GLU A 545 14.93 17.34 -24.46
N THR A 546 15.38 17.74 -25.66
CA THR A 546 15.81 16.78 -26.69
C THR A 546 16.92 15.86 -26.15
N MET A 547 16.91 14.59 -26.56
CA MET A 547 17.79 13.51 -26.06
C MET A 547 17.49 13.08 -24.61
N ASN A 548 16.42 13.58 -23.98
CA ASN A 548 15.90 12.91 -22.78
C ASN A 548 15.29 11.57 -23.18
N THR A 549 15.52 10.54 -22.38
CA THR A 549 14.99 9.20 -22.61
C THR A 549 13.97 8.83 -21.54
N TYR A 550 12.92 8.14 -21.97
CA TYR A 550 11.83 7.62 -21.16
C TYR A 550 11.55 6.19 -21.61
N GLY A 551 12.02 5.21 -20.83
CA GLY A 551 12.00 3.82 -21.28
C GLY A 551 12.86 3.65 -22.54
N VAL A 552 12.28 3.05 -23.58
CA VAL A 552 12.93 2.87 -24.91
C VAL A 552 12.78 4.08 -25.83
N MET A 553 12.04 5.11 -25.40
CA MET A 553 11.71 6.28 -26.21
C MET A 553 12.66 7.45 -25.92
N GLU A 554 13.20 8.09 -26.95
CA GLU A 554 14.01 9.31 -26.89
C GLU A 554 13.23 10.52 -27.42
N VAL A 555 13.31 11.65 -26.72
CA VAL A 555 12.77 12.94 -27.17
C VAL A 555 13.54 13.46 -28.38
N THR A 556 12.92 13.40 -29.55
CA THR A 556 13.46 13.90 -30.82
C THR A 556 13.07 15.35 -31.10
N THR A 557 11.92 15.78 -30.57
CA THR A 557 11.45 17.18 -30.61
C THR A 557 10.99 17.60 -29.22
N ALA A 558 11.55 18.71 -28.72
CA ALA A 558 11.05 19.44 -27.56
C ALA A 558 10.92 20.91 -27.95
N SER A 559 9.70 21.42 -27.98
CA SER A 559 9.39 22.79 -28.39
C SER A 559 8.18 23.31 -27.64
N SER A 560 7.92 24.62 -27.73
CA SER A 560 6.72 25.19 -27.11
C SER A 560 5.41 24.63 -27.68
N SER A 561 5.40 24.12 -28.92
CA SER A 561 4.17 23.68 -29.60
C SER A 561 3.91 22.18 -29.53
N GLU A 562 4.96 21.37 -29.38
CA GLU A 562 4.86 19.91 -29.43
C GLU A 562 6.09 19.26 -28.81
N VAL A 563 5.87 18.05 -28.28
CA VAL A 563 6.90 17.10 -27.88
C VAL A 563 6.71 15.81 -28.67
N ILE A 564 7.80 15.29 -29.26
CA ILE A 564 7.79 14.04 -30.04
C ILE A 564 8.91 13.13 -29.52
N LEU A 565 8.55 11.91 -29.18
CA LEU A 565 9.47 10.85 -28.80
C LEU A 565 9.47 9.76 -29.87
N ARG A 566 10.63 9.13 -30.09
CA ARG A 566 10.79 7.96 -30.98
C ARG A 566 11.62 6.88 -30.30
N ASN A 567 11.42 5.62 -30.65
CA ASN A 567 12.27 4.55 -30.14
C ASN A 567 13.71 4.70 -30.68
N GLU A 568 14.69 4.78 -29.77
CA GLU A 568 16.11 4.95 -30.13
C GLU A 568 16.71 3.66 -30.72
N ASP A 569 16.30 2.52 -30.18
CA ASP A 569 16.73 1.20 -30.61
C ASP A 569 15.52 0.40 -31.14
N SER A 570 15.81 -0.71 -31.83
CA SER A 570 14.76 -1.65 -32.25
C SER A 570 14.10 -2.32 -31.04
N ILE A 571 12.78 -2.55 -31.11
CA ILE A 571 12.01 -3.25 -30.07
C ILE A 571 11.55 -4.60 -30.63
N ASP A 572 11.94 -5.69 -30.01
CA ASP A 572 11.51 -7.03 -30.42
C ASP A 572 10.18 -7.37 -29.72
N LEU A 573 9.13 -7.68 -30.49
CA LEU A 573 7.87 -8.19 -29.96
C LEU A 573 7.96 -9.71 -29.77
N ASP A 574 8.72 -10.10 -28.75
CA ASP A 574 8.89 -11.50 -28.34
C ASP A 574 7.54 -12.11 -27.91
N LEU A 575 7.46 -13.44 -27.93
CA LEU A 575 6.24 -14.16 -27.55
C LEU A 575 6.08 -14.17 -26.02
N ASP A 576 4.83 -14.15 -25.55
CA ASP A 576 4.45 -14.06 -24.13
C ASP A 576 5.27 -13.02 -23.35
N CYS A 577 5.32 -11.79 -23.86
CA CYS A 577 6.06 -10.74 -23.18
C CYS A 577 5.24 -9.47 -22.99
N THR A 578 5.68 -8.71 -21.99
CA THR A 578 5.22 -7.36 -21.74
C THR A 578 6.41 -6.44 -21.93
N GLU A 579 6.43 -5.71 -23.05
CA GLU A 579 7.52 -4.81 -23.42
C GLU A 579 7.26 -3.40 -22.90
N HIS A 580 8.18 -2.88 -22.09
CA HIS A 580 8.08 -1.51 -21.57
C HIS A 580 8.39 -0.48 -22.66
N ILE A 581 7.48 0.47 -22.88
CA ILE A 581 7.66 1.56 -23.85
C ILE A 581 8.25 2.77 -23.15
N MET A 582 7.47 3.40 -22.27
CA MET A 582 7.85 4.62 -21.55
C MET A 582 6.90 4.88 -20.38
N GLY A 583 7.36 5.51 -19.30
CA GLY A 583 6.48 5.83 -18.17
C GLY A 583 5.79 4.57 -17.64
N ASN A 584 4.45 4.57 -17.65
CA ASN A 584 3.58 3.43 -17.33
C ASN A 584 2.97 2.75 -18.58
N LEU A 585 3.47 3.05 -19.78
CA LEU A 585 3.00 2.48 -21.04
C LEU A 585 3.84 1.28 -21.46
N TYR A 586 3.17 0.22 -21.89
CA TYR A 586 3.76 -1.05 -22.32
C TYR A 586 3.05 -1.57 -23.57
N PHE A 587 3.65 -2.58 -24.23
CA PHE A 587 2.93 -3.51 -25.09
C PHE A 587 2.77 -4.85 -24.37
N ARG A 588 1.60 -5.48 -24.45
CA ARG A 588 1.42 -6.91 -24.13
C ARG A 588 1.33 -7.69 -25.44
N ILE A 589 2.16 -8.71 -25.59
CA ILE A 589 2.33 -9.49 -26.82
C ILE A 589 1.85 -10.93 -26.56
N ALA A 590 1.11 -11.47 -27.53
CA ALA A 590 0.59 -12.84 -27.49
C ALA A 590 1.68 -13.91 -27.67
N ASP A 591 1.50 -15.07 -27.05
CA ASP A 591 2.18 -16.32 -27.41
C ASP A 591 1.55 -16.98 -28.65
N ASP A 592 1.69 -16.33 -29.81
CA ASP A 592 1.29 -16.93 -31.09
C ASP A 592 2.41 -16.81 -32.12
N GLU A 593 3.07 -17.92 -32.44
CA GLU A 593 4.12 -17.96 -33.47
C GLU A 593 3.61 -17.58 -34.88
N ASN A 594 2.31 -17.74 -35.16
CA ASN A 594 1.71 -17.59 -36.49
C ASN A 594 1.07 -16.23 -36.75
N ALA A 595 0.82 -15.43 -35.72
CA ALA A 595 0.26 -14.09 -35.80
C ALA A 595 1.02 -13.12 -34.89
N ILE A 596 1.09 -11.85 -35.28
CA ILE A 596 1.54 -10.78 -34.36
C ILE A 596 0.27 -10.19 -33.74
N ARG A 597 -0.02 -10.60 -32.51
CA ARG A 597 -1.11 -10.06 -31.70
C ARG A 597 -0.54 -9.30 -30.50
N PHE A 598 -0.99 -8.06 -30.33
CA PHE A 598 -0.56 -7.22 -29.22
C PHE A 598 -1.48 -6.01 -29.05
N TYR A 599 -1.36 -5.33 -27.91
CA TYR A 599 -1.98 -4.03 -27.67
C TYR A 599 -1.09 -3.16 -26.78
N PRO A 600 -1.15 -1.82 -26.92
CA PRO A 600 -0.58 -0.95 -25.90
C PRO A 600 -1.45 -0.99 -24.65
N LEU A 601 -0.83 -0.90 -23.48
CA LEU A 601 -1.50 -0.78 -22.20
C LEU A 601 -0.86 0.30 -21.34
N ALA A 602 -1.66 0.86 -20.45
CA ALA A 602 -1.20 1.70 -19.36
C ALA A 602 -1.45 0.97 -18.03
N GLU A 603 -0.41 0.82 -17.21
CA GLU A 603 -0.55 0.33 -15.83
C GLU A 603 -1.12 1.45 -14.95
N ARG A 604 -2.12 1.10 -14.13
CA ARG A 604 -2.81 1.99 -13.20
C ARG A 604 -2.94 1.33 -11.84
N THR A 605 -2.75 2.09 -10.77
CA THR A 605 -2.91 1.58 -9.40
C THR A 605 -4.03 2.34 -8.71
N ILE A 606 -5.04 1.64 -8.20
CA ILE A 606 -5.95 2.18 -7.19
C ILE A 606 -5.29 1.90 -5.83
N PRO A 607 -4.84 2.93 -5.09
CA PRO A 607 -4.16 2.71 -3.82
C PRO A 607 -5.13 2.21 -2.75
N HIS A 608 -4.68 1.23 -1.96
CA HIS A 608 -5.44 0.81 -0.79
C HIS A 608 -5.51 1.92 0.25
N ILE A 609 -6.73 2.33 0.60
CA ILE A 609 -6.98 3.28 1.68
C ILE A 609 -7.05 2.46 2.99
N PRO A 610 -6.13 2.67 3.95
CA PRO A 610 -6.09 1.86 5.16
C PRO A 610 -7.41 1.86 5.92
N GLU A 611 -7.94 0.67 6.17
CA GLU A 611 -9.19 0.45 6.86
C GLU A 611 -8.99 0.07 8.33
N THR A 612 -10.09 0.02 9.08
CA THR A 612 -10.10 -0.49 10.45
C THR A 612 -11.02 -1.71 10.55
N LEU A 613 -10.42 -2.88 10.77
CA LEU A 613 -11.13 -4.12 11.03
C LEU A 613 -11.27 -4.35 12.54
N THR A 614 -12.38 -4.94 12.97
CA THR A 614 -12.66 -5.21 14.38
C THR A 614 -12.72 -6.71 14.69
N VAL A 615 -12.18 -7.10 15.85
CA VAL A 615 -12.16 -8.49 16.30
C VAL A 615 -12.78 -8.64 17.68
N TYR A 616 -13.77 -9.52 17.82
CA TYR A 616 -14.35 -9.89 19.12
C TYR A 616 -14.76 -11.36 19.20
N ASN A 617 -14.09 -12.13 20.06
CA ASN A 617 -14.28 -13.58 20.17
C ASN A 617 -15.69 -14.02 20.62
N SER A 618 -16.54 -13.11 21.09
CA SER A 618 -17.93 -13.39 21.47
C SER A 618 -18.97 -12.94 20.43
N GLY A 619 -18.52 -12.47 19.26
CA GLY A 619 -19.35 -11.99 18.16
C GLY A 619 -19.74 -10.51 18.27
N GLY A 620 -20.23 -9.91 17.18
CA GLY A 620 -20.60 -8.49 17.12
C GLY A 620 -19.47 -7.56 16.66
N ALA A 621 -18.42 -8.12 16.08
CA ALA A 621 -17.34 -7.45 15.36
C ALA A 621 -17.20 -8.12 13.97
N ASP A 622 -16.35 -7.57 13.10
CA ASP A 622 -16.15 -8.09 11.73
C ASP A 622 -15.60 -9.53 11.76
N TYR A 623 -14.69 -9.80 12.69
CA TYR A 623 -14.08 -11.12 12.86
C TYR A 623 -14.17 -11.63 14.30
N MET A 624 -14.16 -12.96 14.44
CA MET A 624 -14.11 -13.63 15.75
C MET A 624 -12.70 -14.06 16.17
N SER A 625 -11.76 -14.17 15.24
CA SER A 625 -10.35 -14.50 15.47
C SER A 625 -9.43 -13.42 14.95
N ILE A 626 -8.25 -13.29 15.54
CA ILE A 626 -7.25 -12.28 15.14
C ILE A 626 -6.66 -12.68 13.79
N GLN A 627 -6.38 -13.97 13.61
CA GLN A 627 -5.78 -14.45 12.37
C GLN A 627 -6.69 -14.27 11.14
N ALA A 628 -8.01 -14.42 11.29
CA ALA A 628 -8.94 -14.19 10.18
C ALA A 628 -8.97 -12.71 9.76
N ALA A 629 -8.91 -11.78 10.74
CA ALA A 629 -8.82 -10.37 10.43
C ALA A 629 -7.50 -10.02 9.71
N ILE A 630 -6.38 -10.66 10.07
CA ILE A 630 -5.10 -10.48 9.36
C ILE A 630 -5.17 -11.00 7.93
N TYR A 631 -5.85 -12.13 7.68
CA TYR A 631 -5.99 -12.66 6.32
C TYR A 631 -6.82 -11.75 5.42
N ALA A 632 -7.84 -11.10 5.98
CA ALA A 632 -8.68 -10.15 5.25
C ALA A 632 -8.11 -8.73 5.19
N ALA A 633 -7.16 -8.39 6.07
CA ALA A 633 -6.53 -7.08 6.08
C ALA A 633 -5.57 -6.91 4.91
N GLU A 634 -5.55 -5.71 4.37
CA GLU A 634 -4.51 -5.26 3.47
C GLU A 634 -3.40 -4.49 4.18
N SER A 635 -2.29 -4.31 3.47
CA SER A 635 -1.12 -3.63 4.03
C SER A 635 -1.50 -2.22 4.52
N ARG A 636 -1.02 -1.86 5.71
CA ARG A 636 -1.25 -0.63 6.48
C ARG A 636 -2.59 -0.55 7.22
N ASP A 637 -3.45 -1.56 7.13
CA ASP A 637 -4.69 -1.62 7.90
C ASP A 637 -4.47 -1.63 9.41
N THR A 638 -5.52 -1.21 10.12
CA THR A 638 -5.61 -1.30 11.58
C THR A 638 -6.57 -2.40 12.00
N ILE A 639 -6.13 -3.28 12.90
CA ILE A 639 -6.96 -4.32 13.50
C ILE A 639 -7.17 -3.99 14.98
N MET A 640 -8.41 -3.65 15.34
CA MET A 640 -8.82 -3.42 16.72
C MET A 640 -9.33 -4.72 17.36
N VAL A 641 -8.56 -5.25 18.32
CA VAL A 641 -8.88 -6.49 19.02
C VAL A 641 -9.49 -6.17 20.39
N TYR A 642 -10.78 -6.42 20.57
CA TYR A 642 -11.46 -6.16 21.83
C TYR A 642 -11.10 -7.17 22.92
N ASN A 643 -11.21 -6.76 24.18
CA ASN A 643 -10.93 -7.59 25.33
C ASN A 643 -11.63 -8.96 25.26
N GLY A 644 -10.82 -10.02 25.27
CA GLY A 644 -11.23 -11.41 25.13
C GLY A 644 -10.06 -12.34 25.42
N THR A 645 -10.28 -13.64 25.25
CA THR A 645 -9.20 -14.64 25.22
C THR A 645 -9.27 -15.37 23.90
N TYR A 646 -8.19 -15.24 23.13
CA TYR A 646 -8.02 -15.75 21.78
C TYR A 646 -7.02 -16.90 21.87
N HIS A 647 -7.49 -18.11 21.55
CA HIS A 647 -6.69 -19.33 21.60
C HIS A 647 -6.09 -19.58 20.20
N GLU A 648 -5.04 -18.84 19.88
CA GLU A 648 -4.49 -18.71 18.53
C GLU A 648 -2.97 -18.52 18.60
N ASN A 649 -2.28 -18.89 17.52
CA ASN A 649 -0.91 -18.49 17.24
C ASN A 649 -0.97 -17.50 16.08
N VAL A 650 -0.82 -16.21 16.38
CA VAL A 650 -1.06 -15.14 15.42
C VAL A 650 0.21 -14.82 14.64
N ARG A 651 0.12 -14.85 13.31
CA ARG A 651 1.22 -14.49 12.40
C ARG A 651 0.89 -13.19 11.67
N VAL A 652 1.71 -12.17 11.89
CA VAL A 652 1.62 -10.87 11.23
C VAL A 652 2.65 -10.82 10.10
N ASN A 653 2.18 -11.03 8.87
CA ASN A 653 3.01 -11.17 7.66
C ASN A 653 2.80 -10.04 6.63
N LYS A 654 1.94 -9.06 6.92
CA LYS A 654 1.78 -7.80 6.18
C LYS A 654 2.05 -6.65 7.15
N GLN A 655 2.41 -5.46 6.63
CA GLN A 655 2.57 -4.27 7.47
C GLN A 655 1.22 -3.93 8.11
N LEU A 656 1.06 -4.09 9.43
CA LEU A 656 -0.24 -3.91 10.08
C LEU A 656 -0.12 -3.19 11.42
N THR A 657 -1.20 -2.52 11.82
CA THR A 657 -1.36 -1.94 13.17
C THR A 657 -2.36 -2.76 13.97
N LEU A 658 -1.89 -3.59 14.90
CA LEU A 658 -2.73 -4.36 15.82
C LEU A 658 -2.87 -3.62 17.15
N ILE A 659 -4.09 -3.30 17.54
CA ILE A 659 -4.40 -2.56 18.78
C ILE A 659 -5.32 -3.38 19.68
N GLY A 660 -4.85 -3.71 20.87
CA GLY A 660 -5.59 -4.40 21.91
C GLY A 660 -6.44 -3.44 22.75
N ILE A 661 -7.75 -3.44 22.53
CA ILE A 661 -8.71 -2.62 23.29
C ILE A 661 -9.07 -3.34 24.59
N GLY A 662 -8.45 -2.88 25.70
CA GLY A 662 -8.70 -3.42 27.03
C GLY A 662 -7.84 -4.64 27.39
N MET A 663 -6.64 -4.76 26.81
CA MET A 663 -5.65 -5.83 27.07
C MET A 663 -6.18 -7.25 26.77
N PRO A 664 -6.62 -7.53 25.53
CA PRO A 664 -7.00 -8.88 25.11
C PRO A 664 -5.86 -9.89 25.34
N VAL A 665 -6.26 -11.13 25.61
CA VAL A 665 -5.33 -12.24 25.84
C VAL A 665 -5.14 -13.03 24.56
N VAL A 666 -3.90 -13.16 24.09
CA VAL A 666 -3.50 -14.16 23.10
C VAL A 666 -2.86 -15.32 23.86
N ASP A 667 -3.53 -16.47 23.86
CA ASP A 667 -3.11 -17.70 24.52
C ASP A 667 -2.58 -18.67 23.46
N GLY A 668 -1.25 -18.77 23.35
CA GLY A 668 -0.57 -19.55 22.32
C GLY A 668 -0.66 -21.07 22.48
N GLY A 669 -1.29 -21.56 23.56
CA GLY A 669 -1.64 -22.97 23.75
C GLY A 669 -0.46 -23.96 23.75
N TRP A 670 0.78 -23.47 23.84
CA TRP A 670 2.03 -24.25 23.68
C TRP A 670 2.24 -24.86 22.29
N GLY A 671 1.55 -24.37 21.26
CA GLY A 671 1.66 -24.85 19.87
C GLY A 671 2.55 -24.00 18.97
N GLY A 672 3.02 -22.85 19.46
CA GLY A 672 3.76 -21.84 18.72
C GLY A 672 3.92 -20.57 19.57
N SER A 673 4.60 -19.56 19.03
CA SER A 673 4.61 -18.23 19.66
C SER A 673 3.20 -17.66 19.71
N ALA A 674 2.87 -16.82 20.72
CA ALA A 674 1.53 -16.23 20.78
C ALA A 674 1.33 -15.21 19.64
N ILE A 675 2.31 -14.32 19.41
CA ILE A 675 2.40 -13.48 18.21
C ILE A 675 3.78 -13.62 17.57
N GLU A 676 3.84 -13.91 16.27
CA GLU A 676 5.05 -13.84 15.45
C GLU A 676 4.87 -12.79 14.34
N VAL A 677 5.81 -11.84 14.25
CA VAL A 677 5.82 -10.75 13.28
C VAL A 677 6.96 -10.99 12.30
N THR A 678 6.62 -11.11 11.01
CA THR A 678 7.56 -11.34 9.91
C THR A 678 7.54 -10.24 8.85
N ALA A 679 6.65 -9.25 8.97
CA ALA A 679 6.65 -8.05 8.14
C ALA A 679 7.30 -6.87 8.85
N ASP A 680 7.88 -5.96 8.08
CA ASP A 680 8.42 -4.70 8.60
C ASP A 680 7.30 -3.70 8.93
N HIS A 681 7.64 -2.62 9.62
CA HIS A 681 6.74 -1.48 9.88
C HIS A 681 5.43 -1.82 10.61
N CYS A 682 5.41 -2.90 11.39
CA CYS A 682 4.24 -3.32 12.14
C CYS A 682 4.12 -2.60 13.49
N THR A 683 2.90 -2.40 13.97
CA THR A 683 2.63 -1.93 15.34
C THR A 683 1.84 -2.98 16.10
N ILE A 684 2.33 -3.39 17.28
CA ILE A 684 1.62 -4.25 18.22
C ILE A 684 1.44 -3.49 19.53
N ASP A 685 0.21 -3.08 19.83
CA ASP A 685 -0.12 -2.24 20.98
C ASP A 685 -1.10 -2.93 21.94
N GLY A 686 -0.72 -3.11 23.20
CA GLY A 686 -1.67 -3.40 24.28
C GLY A 686 -2.21 -4.83 24.36
N PHE A 687 -1.38 -5.86 24.18
CA PHE A 687 -1.79 -7.27 24.32
C PHE A 687 -1.26 -7.95 25.58
N ARG A 688 -1.98 -8.96 26.08
CA ARG A 688 -1.46 -9.92 27.07
C ARG A 688 -1.17 -11.26 26.38
N LEU A 689 0.08 -11.70 26.41
CA LEU A 689 0.54 -12.86 25.66
C LEU A 689 1.03 -13.95 26.61
N ILE A 690 0.39 -15.11 26.56
CA ILE A 690 0.64 -16.22 27.49
C ILE A 690 0.76 -17.55 26.75
N HIS A 691 1.44 -18.51 27.40
CA HIS A 691 1.59 -19.88 26.93
C HIS A 691 2.13 -20.01 25.49
N GLY A 692 2.93 -19.03 25.06
CA GLY A 692 3.69 -19.14 23.84
C GLY A 692 4.82 -20.16 24.01
N ASP A 693 4.99 -20.99 22.98
CA ASP A 693 6.09 -21.95 22.85
C ASP A 693 6.74 -21.81 21.47
N PRO A 694 7.87 -21.10 21.33
CA PRO A 694 8.76 -20.65 22.42
C PRO A 694 8.49 -19.26 23.02
N TYR A 695 7.83 -18.33 22.31
CA TYR A 695 7.84 -16.91 22.66
C TYR A 695 6.46 -16.29 22.90
N GLY A 696 6.39 -15.26 23.75
CA GLY A 696 5.20 -14.40 23.82
C GLY A 696 5.03 -13.60 22.53
N ILE A 697 5.98 -12.70 22.26
CA ILE A 697 6.09 -11.99 20.98
C ILE A 697 7.45 -12.31 20.36
N ARG A 698 7.47 -12.57 19.06
CA ARG A 698 8.70 -12.68 18.27
C ARG A 698 8.67 -11.73 17.06
N LEU A 699 9.71 -10.92 16.89
CA LEU A 699 10.05 -10.31 15.61
C LEU A 699 11.11 -11.19 14.94
N TYR A 700 10.83 -11.65 13.73
CA TYR A 700 11.71 -12.55 12.98
C TYR A 700 11.98 -11.96 11.60
N TYR A 701 13.20 -11.44 11.42
CA TYR A 701 13.56 -10.65 10.23
C TYR A 701 12.60 -9.48 9.98
N SER A 702 12.18 -8.81 11.05
CA SER A 702 11.22 -7.70 11.00
C SER A 702 11.87 -6.43 11.58
N SER A 703 11.94 -5.40 10.77
CA SER A 703 12.55 -4.11 11.08
C SER A 703 11.51 -3.00 11.14
N ASP A 704 11.92 -1.86 11.71
CA ASP A 704 11.13 -0.62 11.73
C ASP A 704 9.74 -0.76 12.39
N SER A 705 9.59 -1.75 13.27
CA SER A 705 8.34 -2.08 13.95
C SER A 705 8.30 -1.53 15.38
N THR A 706 7.08 -1.37 15.91
CA THR A 706 6.82 -0.77 17.21
C THR A 706 6.01 -1.71 18.11
N LEU A 707 6.55 -2.04 19.29
CA LEU A 707 5.83 -2.78 20.34
C LEU A 707 5.53 -1.83 21.51
N ILE A 708 4.26 -1.64 21.85
CA ILE A 708 3.82 -0.71 22.91
C ILE A 708 2.94 -1.42 23.92
N GLY A 709 3.23 -1.22 25.22
CA GLY A 709 2.29 -1.58 26.29
C GLY A 709 1.93 -3.07 26.39
N ASN A 710 2.69 -3.97 25.75
CA ASN A 710 2.39 -5.39 25.75
C ASN A 710 2.85 -6.07 27.04
N THR A 711 2.15 -7.12 27.47
CA THR A 711 2.50 -7.97 28.61
C THR A 711 2.73 -9.41 28.15
N ALA A 712 3.99 -9.79 27.94
CA ALA A 712 4.39 -11.15 27.60
C ALA A 712 4.80 -11.93 28.86
N SER A 713 3.99 -12.92 29.26
CA SER A 713 4.22 -13.64 30.51
C SER A 713 3.90 -15.13 30.48
N ASN A 714 4.57 -15.91 31.31
CA ASN A 714 4.36 -17.36 31.42
C ASN A 714 4.57 -18.11 30.09
N ASN A 715 5.59 -17.70 29.32
CA ASN A 715 5.98 -18.38 28.08
C ASN A 715 7.09 -19.41 28.34
N SER A 716 7.22 -20.40 27.45
CA SER A 716 8.13 -21.53 27.61
C SER A 716 9.60 -21.13 27.47
N MET A 717 9.89 -20.03 26.77
CA MET A 717 11.22 -19.42 26.68
C MET A 717 11.17 -17.92 26.98
N ASN A 718 11.22 -17.06 25.96
CA ASN A 718 11.39 -15.61 26.12
C ASN A 718 10.03 -14.89 26.12
N GLY A 719 9.93 -13.77 26.83
CA GLY A 719 8.75 -12.92 26.74
C GLY A 719 8.66 -12.24 25.38
N ILE A 720 9.68 -11.45 25.04
CA ILE A 720 9.81 -10.73 23.77
C ILE A 720 11.16 -11.08 23.13
N ASP A 721 11.15 -11.51 21.89
CA ASP A 721 12.33 -11.96 21.14
C ASP A 721 12.47 -11.19 19.81
N LEU A 722 13.63 -10.58 19.58
CA LEU A 722 13.99 -9.90 18.34
C LEU A 722 15.16 -10.65 17.69
N TYR A 723 14.88 -11.37 16.61
CA TYR A 723 15.86 -12.16 15.87
C TYR A 723 16.15 -11.52 14.51
N SER A 724 17.40 -11.10 14.29
CA SER A 724 17.82 -10.41 13.05
C SER A 724 16.89 -9.26 12.67
N SER A 725 16.46 -8.49 13.66
CA SER A 725 15.39 -7.50 13.59
C SER A 725 15.92 -6.16 14.06
N SER A 726 16.01 -5.17 13.17
CA SER A 726 16.71 -3.90 13.42
C SER A 726 15.77 -2.70 13.44
N SER A 727 16.22 -1.57 14.00
CA SER A 727 15.49 -0.31 13.97
C SER A 727 14.10 -0.34 14.63
N ASN A 728 13.84 -1.30 15.53
CA ASN A 728 12.56 -1.43 16.21
C ASN A 728 12.49 -0.59 17.49
N THR A 729 11.27 -0.18 17.87
CA THR A 729 10.99 0.54 19.12
C THR A 729 10.13 -0.30 20.06
N LEU A 730 10.64 -0.56 21.27
CA LEU A 730 9.92 -1.24 22.34
C LEU A 730 9.69 -0.24 23.47
N SER A 731 8.43 0.14 23.71
CA SER A 731 8.07 1.14 24.73
C SER A 731 7.04 0.62 25.73
N GLY A 732 7.36 0.71 27.02
CA GLY A 732 6.40 0.40 28.09
C GLY A 732 5.93 -1.06 28.15
N ASN A 733 6.67 -2.00 27.56
CA ASN A 733 6.29 -3.41 27.57
C ASN A 733 6.71 -4.08 28.89
N THR A 734 5.99 -5.12 29.28
CA THR A 734 6.26 -5.97 30.44
C THR A 734 6.55 -7.41 30.01
N ALA A 735 7.76 -7.91 30.25
CA ALA A 735 8.13 -9.30 30.05
C ALA A 735 8.36 -9.98 31.41
N SER A 736 7.45 -10.85 31.85
CA SER A 736 7.53 -11.40 33.21
C SER A 736 7.19 -12.88 33.36
N ASN A 737 7.78 -13.54 34.36
CA ASN A 737 7.52 -14.95 34.67
C ASN A 737 7.74 -15.89 33.47
N ASN A 738 8.67 -15.56 32.57
CA ASN A 738 9.03 -16.42 31.45
C ASN A 738 10.12 -17.41 31.88
N SER A 739 10.08 -18.61 31.31
CA SER A 739 10.94 -19.72 31.75
C SER A 739 12.40 -19.54 31.31
N ASN A 740 12.70 -18.56 30.44
CA ASN A 740 14.05 -18.13 30.08
C ASN A 740 14.24 -16.62 30.34
N SER A 741 14.37 -15.81 29.29
CA SER A 741 14.69 -14.37 29.40
C SER A 741 13.44 -13.50 29.28
N GLY A 742 13.51 -12.25 29.74
CA GLY A 742 12.43 -11.28 29.54
C GLY A 742 12.37 -10.78 28.10
N ILE A 743 13.35 -9.96 27.73
CA ILE A 743 13.50 -9.34 26.40
C ILE A 743 14.85 -9.75 25.81
N VAL A 744 14.88 -10.23 24.57
CA VAL A 744 16.10 -10.70 23.90
C VAL A 744 16.25 -10.03 22.53
N LEU A 745 17.43 -9.46 22.28
CA LEU A 745 17.90 -9.01 20.97
C LEU A 745 19.04 -9.93 20.55
N TYR A 746 18.87 -10.64 19.44
CA TYR A 746 19.81 -11.67 19.01
C TYR A 746 20.08 -11.67 17.50
N ALA A 747 21.28 -12.10 17.12
CA ALA A 747 21.70 -12.30 15.73
C ALA A 747 21.61 -11.02 14.87
N SER A 748 22.40 -10.00 15.22
CA SER A 748 22.48 -8.73 14.49
C SER A 748 21.20 -7.89 14.54
N SER A 749 20.43 -7.97 15.62
CA SER A 749 19.32 -7.06 15.91
C SER A 749 19.88 -5.71 16.38
N ASN A 750 20.19 -4.84 15.43
CA ASN A 750 20.91 -3.59 15.66
C ASN A 750 19.98 -2.37 15.66
N ASN A 751 20.46 -1.24 16.18
CA ASN A 751 19.74 0.05 16.11
C ASN A 751 18.35 0.06 16.75
N ASN A 752 18.06 -0.88 17.67
CA ASN A 752 16.77 -0.93 18.36
C ASN A 752 16.76 -0.01 19.58
N THR A 753 15.57 0.51 19.91
CA THR A 753 15.35 1.42 21.04
C THR A 753 14.37 0.80 22.04
N LEU A 754 14.81 0.61 23.28
CA LEU A 754 14.03 0.05 24.39
C LEU A 754 13.84 1.12 25.45
N ILE A 755 12.60 1.60 25.62
CA ILE A 755 12.25 2.69 26.55
C ILE A 755 11.26 2.21 27.60
N SER A 756 11.59 2.42 28.87
CA SER A 756 10.67 2.20 30.01
C SER A 756 10.04 0.80 30.05
N ASN A 757 10.73 -0.23 29.55
CA ASN A 757 10.25 -1.60 29.61
C ASN A 757 10.56 -2.23 30.98
N THR A 758 9.73 -3.18 31.40
CA THR A 758 9.90 -3.93 32.65
C THR A 758 10.11 -5.41 32.36
N ALA A 759 11.31 -5.93 32.68
CA ALA A 759 11.60 -7.35 32.67
C ALA A 759 11.73 -7.86 34.11
N SER A 760 10.80 -8.70 34.57
CA SER A 760 10.79 -9.14 35.98
C SER A 760 10.45 -10.62 36.19
N ASN A 761 11.01 -11.23 37.23
CA ASN A 761 10.74 -12.62 37.62
C ASN A 761 10.98 -13.65 36.50
N ASN A 762 11.86 -13.34 35.53
CA ASN A 762 12.29 -14.32 34.53
C ASN A 762 13.42 -15.19 35.12
N PHE A 763 13.55 -16.42 34.62
CA PHE A 763 14.55 -17.37 35.13
C PHE A 763 16.01 -16.94 34.81
N ASN A 764 16.20 -16.37 33.63
CA ASN A 764 17.50 -15.97 33.06
C ASN A 764 17.56 -14.43 32.95
N PRO A 765 18.43 -13.80 32.13
CA PRO A 765 18.52 -12.35 32.09
C PRO A 765 17.18 -11.65 31.83
N GLY A 766 16.98 -10.50 32.47
CA GLY A 766 15.84 -9.63 32.19
C GLY A 766 15.86 -9.11 30.77
N ILE A 767 16.96 -8.45 30.42
CA ILE A 767 17.22 -7.93 29.07
C ILE A 767 18.55 -8.49 28.58
N GLN A 768 18.55 -9.12 27.41
CA GLN A 768 19.73 -9.74 26.80
C GLN A 768 20.00 -9.18 25.40
N LEU A 769 21.24 -8.77 25.15
CA LEU A 769 21.77 -8.43 23.84
C LEU A 769 22.87 -9.44 23.48
N GLY A 770 22.64 -10.23 22.44
CA GLY A 770 23.60 -11.20 21.91
C GLY A 770 23.95 -10.89 20.47
N SER A 771 25.22 -10.61 20.18
CA SER A 771 25.69 -10.21 18.85
C SER A 771 24.84 -9.07 18.24
N SER A 772 24.48 -8.08 19.07
CA SER A 772 23.52 -7.02 18.73
C SER A 772 24.08 -5.66 19.18
N SER A 773 24.37 -4.78 18.23
CA SER A 773 25.14 -3.55 18.43
C SER A 773 24.31 -2.30 18.11
N ASN A 774 24.79 -1.13 18.56
CA ASN A 774 24.15 0.17 18.32
C ASN A 774 22.72 0.30 18.88
N ASN A 775 22.36 -0.46 19.92
CA ASN A 775 21.05 -0.39 20.55
C ASN A 775 21.04 0.64 21.70
N THR A 776 19.86 1.20 21.96
CA THR A 776 19.63 2.21 23.00
C THR A 776 18.61 1.72 24.02
N LEU A 777 19.02 1.62 25.29
CA LEU A 777 18.19 1.17 26.41
C LEU A 777 18.05 2.32 27.41
N ILE A 778 16.85 2.89 27.53
CA ILE A 778 16.57 4.05 28.37
C ILE A 778 15.49 3.73 29.41
N GLY A 779 15.79 3.93 30.69
CA GLY A 779 14.77 3.87 31.74
C GLY A 779 14.14 2.50 31.97
N ASN A 780 14.78 1.41 31.52
CA ASN A 780 14.22 0.07 31.67
C ASN A 780 14.46 -0.48 33.08
N ILE A 781 13.55 -1.34 33.55
CA ILE A 781 13.62 -1.99 34.85
C ILE A 781 13.85 -3.49 34.64
N ALA A 782 14.98 -4.00 35.14
CA ALA A 782 15.30 -5.42 35.16
C ALA A 782 15.42 -5.91 36.61
N SER A 783 14.54 -6.84 37.02
CA SER A 783 14.51 -7.47 38.35
C SER A 783 14.24 -8.97 38.23
N ASN A 784 15.29 -9.76 37.99
CA ASN A 784 15.16 -11.16 37.54
C ASN A 784 15.93 -12.13 38.43
N THR A 785 15.81 -13.43 38.18
CA THR A 785 16.43 -14.42 39.09
C THR A 785 17.97 -14.38 39.03
N ARG A 786 18.55 -14.16 37.84
CA ARG A 786 20.00 -14.31 37.61
C ARG A 786 20.72 -13.02 37.24
N THR A 787 20.33 -12.38 36.15
CA THR A 787 20.99 -11.17 35.65
C THR A 787 19.96 -10.11 35.29
N GLY A 788 20.21 -8.84 35.59
CA GLY A 788 19.36 -7.74 35.16
C GLY A 788 19.50 -7.52 33.65
N ILE A 789 20.62 -6.93 33.24
CA ILE A 789 20.95 -6.63 31.83
C ILE A 789 22.24 -7.36 31.44
N TYR A 790 22.23 -8.04 30.30
CA TYR A 790 23.32 -8.91 29.85
C TYR A 790 23.70 -8.65 28.38
N LEU A 791 24.96 -8.31 28.14
CA LEU A 791 25.52 -8.04 26.80
C LEU A 791 26.66 -9.03 26.49
N ILE A 792 26.57 -9.72 25.35
CA ILE A 792 27.65 -10.58 24.83
C ILE A 792 27.89 -10.30 23.35
N SER A 793 29.16 -10.12 22.97
CA SER A 793 29.55 -9.74 21.60
C SER A 793 28.75 -8.54 21.05
N SER A 794 28.38 -7.61 21.92
CA SER A 794 27.42 -6.54 21.63
C SER A 794 28.06 -5.19 21.91
N SER A 795 28.42 -4.47 20.85
CA SER A 795 29.24 -3.25 20.94
C SER A 795 28.44 -1.98 20.62
N ASN A 796 28.97 -0.83 21.01
CA ASN A 796 28.41 0.49 20.69
C ASN A 796 26.96 0.71 21.19
N ASN A 797 26.53 0.04 22.26
CA ASN A 797 25.21 0.23 22.84
C ASN A 797 25.22 1.34 23.90
N THR A 798 24.09 2.03 24.06
CA THR A 798 23.88 3.05 25.10
C THR A 798 22.85 2.55 26.10
N LEU A 799 23.25 2.44 27.36
CA LEU A 799 22.38 2.09 28.48
C LEU A 799 22.31 3.30 29.40
N SER A 800 21.17 3.99 29.43
CA SER A 800 20.97 5.15 30.30
C SER A 800 19.79 5.02 31.24
N ASN A 801 19.98 5.44 32.49
CA ASN A 801 18.93 5.49 33.52
C ASN A 801 18.18 4.16 33.74
N ASN A 802 18.80 3.02 33.45
CA ASN A 802 18.18 1.72 33.68
C ASN A 802 18.36 1.30 35.15
N THR A 803 17.41 0.51 35.67
CA THR A 803 17.46 -0.06 37.01
C THR A 803 17.65 -1.57 36.93
N ALA A 804 18.76 -2.07 37.47
CA ALA A 804 19.06 -3.49 37.62
C ALA A 804 19.28 -3.81 39.11
N SER A 805 18.21 -4.21 39.80
CA SER A 805 18.26 -4.46 41.24
C SER A 805 17.67 -5.81 41.69
N ASN A 806 18.10 -6.28 42.86
CA ASN A 806 17.60 -7.50 43.53
C ASN A 806 17.78 -8.79 42.71
N GLN A 807 18.96 -8.99 42.12
CA GLN A 807 19.31 -10.24 41.43
C GLN A 807 20.75 -10.67 41.67
N TYR A 808 21.18 -11.79 41.07
CA TYR A 808 22.54 -12.28 41.28
C TYR A 808 23.62 -11.35 40.66
N TYR A 809 23.40 -10.87 39.43
CA TYR A 809 24.23 -9.84 38.78
C TYR A 809 23.35 -8.68 38.26
N GLY A 810 23.74 -7.43 38.50
CA GLY A 810 23.01 -6.26 37.97
C GLY A 810 23.15 -6.12 36.44
N ILE A 811 24.25 -5.50 35.99
CA ILE A 811 24.57 -5.31 34.57
C ILE A 811 25.86 -6.06 34.23
N VAL A 812 25.85 -6.88 33.18
CA VAL A 812 26.99 -7.71 32.78
C VAL A 812 27.34 -7.50 31.32
N LEU A 813 28.60 -7.14 31.06
CA LEU A 813 29.21 -7.08 29.73
C LEU A 813 30.27 -8.19 29.64
N LEU A 814 30.02 -9.14 28.74
CA LEU A 814 30.86 -10.31 28.48
C LEU A 814 31.76 -10.09 27.24
N PRO A 815 32.63 -11.07 26.88
CA PRO A 815 33.67 -10.85 25.88
C PRO A 815 33.15 -10.24 24.58
N SER A 816 33.96 -9.33 24.00
CA SER A 816 33.68 -8.63 22.75
C SER A 816 32.49 -7.64 22.78
N SER A 817 32.02 -7.25 23.97
CA SER A 817 31.06 -6.15 24.15
C SER A 817 31.79 -4.83 24.39
N ASN A 818 32.28 -4.18 23.33
CA ASN A 818 33.17 -3.03 23.40
C ASN A 818 32.44 -1.70 23.13
N ASN A 819 33.05 -0.58 23.53
CA ASN A 819 32.57 0.78 23.20
C ASN A 819 31.12 1.06 23.64
N ASN A 820 30.64 0.43 24.71
CA ASN A 820 29.31 0.71 25.26
C ASN A 820 29.37 1.87 26.25
N MET A 821 28.27 2.63 26.35
CA MET A 821 28.11 3.73 27.30
C MET A 821 27.06 3.36 28.36
N LEU A 822 27.44 3.37 29.63
CA LEU A 822 26.55 3.13 30.76
C LEU A 822 26.47 4.40 31.62
N ILE A 823 25.35 5.11 31.57
CA ILE A 823 25.20 6.44 32.18
C ILE A 823 23.97 6.48 33.09
N GLY A 824 24.10 6.95 34.33
CA GLY A 824 22.92 7.15 35.19
C GLY A 824 22.20 5.87 35.61
N ASN A 825 22.77 4.69 35.37
CA ASN A 825 22.10 3.43 35.71
C ASN A 825 22.18 3.15 37.21
N THR A 826 21.18 2.49 37.75
CA THR A 826 21.16 2.04 39.15
C THR A 826 21.32 0.53 39.20
N ALA A 827 22.39 0.07 39.86
CA ALA A 827 22.61 -1.34 40.18
C ALA A 827 22.65 -1.51 41.70
N SER A 828 21.55 -2.02 42.28
CA SER A 828 21.42 -2.11 43.74
C SER A 828 21.02 -3.50 44.25
N ASP A 829 21.43 -3.81 45.48
CA ASP A 829 20.96 -4.98 46.22
C ASP A 829 21.18 -6.30 45.47
N ASN A 830 22.25 -6.38 44.67
CA ASN A 830 22.57 -7.60 43.94
C ASN A 830 23.40 -8.57 44.81
N ASP A 831 23.13 -9.87 44.72
CA ASP A 831 23.76 -10.90 45.55
C ASP A 831 25.25 -11.09 45.25
N TYR A 832 25.74 -10.58 44.12
CA TYR A 832 27.14 -10.71 43.74
C TYR A 832 27.75 -9.41 43.21
N TYR A 833 27.58 -9.08 41.92
CA TYR A 833 28.12 -7.84 41.34
C TYR A 833 27.01 -6.89 40.92
N GLY A 834 27.20 -5.59 41.19
CA GLY A 834 26.37 -4.54 40.62
C GLY A 834 26.61 -4.42 39.11
N ILE A 835 27.84 -4.07 38.71
CA ILE A 835 28.26 -4.02 37.30
C ILE A 835 29.50 -4.90 37.08
N ARG A 836 29.45 -5.83 36.13
CA ARG A 836 30.58 -6.71 35.76
C ARG A 836 30.97 -6.52 34.29
N LEU A 837 32.25 -6.25 34.05
CA LEU A 837 32.88 -6.26 32.74
C LEU A 837 33.90 -7.41 32.68
N ASP A 838 33.85 -8.21 31.62
CA ASP A 838 34.75 -9.36 31.42
C ASP A 838 35.21 -9.44 29.96
N SER A 839 36.50 -9.22 29.74
CA SER A 839 37.13 -9.25 28.42
C SER A 839 36.43 -8.34 27.40
N SER A 840 35.96 -7.19 27.89
CA SER A 840 35.31 -6.09 27.17
C SER A 840 36.11 -4.82 27.39
N SER A 841 36.32 -4.01 26.35
CA SER A 841 37.19 -2.83 26.39
C SER A 841 36.52 -1.59 25.81
N SER A 842 37.10 -0.43 26.12
CA SER A 842 36.67 0.89 25.65
C SER A 842 35.24 1.26 26.05
N ASN A 843 34.69 0.62 27.08
CA ASN A 843 33.40 1.02 27.64
C ASN A 843 33.58 2.23 28.57
N ILE A 844 32.56 3.10 28.62
CA ILE A 844 32.55 4.33 29.42
C ILE A 844 31.38 4.26 30.41
N LEU A 845 31.68 4.39 31.69
CA LEU A 845 30.73 4.25 32.80
C LEU A 845 30.86 5.42 33.76
N TYR A 846 29.87 6.31 33.82
CA TYR A 846 29.84 7.42 34.77
C TYR A 846 28.40 7.71 35.22
N HIS A 847 28.26 8.43 36.33
CA HIS A 847 26.97 8.78 36.94
C HIS A 847 26.10 7.58 37.35
N ASN A 848 26.65 6.36 37.41
CA ASN A 848 25.89 5.20 37.84
C ASN A 848 25.81 5.13 39.37
N ASN A 849 24.70 4.61 39.90
CA ASN A 849 24.48 4.36 41.32
C ASN A 849 24.72 2.88 41.65
N LEU A 850 25.84 2.57 42.31
CA LEU A 850 26.18 1.21 42.72
C LEU A 850 26.02 1.04 44.24
N VAL A 851 24.90 0.43 44.62
CA VAL A 851 24.39 0.48 46.01
C VAL A 851 24.20 -0.91 46.61
N ASP A 852 24.85 -1.19 47.74
CA ASP A 852 24.62 -2.38 48.57
C ASP A 852 24.69 -3.73 47.81
N ASN A 853 25.63 -3.84 46.87
CA ASN A 853 25.90 -5.10 46.17
C ASN A 853 26.84 -5.99 47.00
N THR A 854 26.48 -7.25 47.22
CA THR A 854 27.04 -8.08 48.31
C THR A 854 28.52 -8.42 48.14
N ASN A 855 28.97 -8.81 46.94
CA ASN A 855 30.39 -9.17 46.74
C ASN A 855 31.19 -7.93 46.34
N TYR A 856 30.82 -7.27 45.25
CA TYR A 856 31.40 -5.99 44.86
C TYR A 856 30.39 -5.12 44.12
N ASN A 857 30.45 -3.81 44.34
CA ASN A 857 29.70 -2.84 43.56
C ASN A 857 30.04 -2.93 42.06
N ALA A 858 31.33 -3.04 41.71
CA ALA A 858 31.77 -3.32 40.34
C ALA A 858 32.92 -4.33 40.27
N TYR A 859 33.07 -4.98 39.12
CA TYR A 859 34.18 -5.88 38.80
C TYR A 859 34.58 -5.75 37.32
N ASP A 860 35.83 -5.42 37.03
CA ASP A 860 36.36 -5.17 35.68
C ASP A 860 37.57 -6.06 35.41
N TYR A 861 37.35 -7.17 34.69
CA TYR A 861 38.33 -8.21 34.45
C TYR A 861 38.79 -8.26 33.00
N ASN A 862 40.10 -8.21 32.79
CA ASN A 862 40.75 -8.42 31.49
C ASN A 862 40.25 -7.47 30.37
N GLY A 863 39.98 -6.21 30.72
CA GLY A 863 39.55 -5.15 29.82
C GLY A 863 40.19 -3.81 30.18
N SER A 864 40.12 -2.84 29.26
CA SER A 864 40.52 -1.45 29.50
C SER A 864 39.29 -0.55 29.37
N ASN A 865 38.66 -0.20 30.48
CA ASN A 865 37.42 0.58 30.52
C ASN A 865 37.57 1.84 31.36
N GLN A 866 36.76 2.85 31.07
CA GLN A 866 36.73 4.12 31.77
C GLN A 866 35.54 4.16 32.73
N TRP A 867 35.81 4.42 34.01
CA TRP A 867 34.80 4.46 35.09
C TRP A 867 34.50 5.90 35.56
N ASP A 868 34.73 6.87 34.69
CA ASP A 868 34.45 8.29 34.89
C ASP A 868 34.32 9.01 33.53
N SER A 869 33.91 10.28 33.52
CA SER A 869 33.84 11.14 32.33
C SER A 869 35.12 11.97 32.10
N GLY A 870 36.13 11.82 32.97
CA GLY A 870 37.28 12.72 33.08
C GLY A 870 37.07 13.93 33.98
N THR A 871 35.83 14.21 34.41
CA THR A 871 35.53 15.24 35.42
C THR A 871 34.63 14.73 36.54
N GLU A 872 33.79 13.72 36.30
CA GLU A 872 32.87 13.14 37.27
C GLU A 872 32.79 11.62 37.11
N GLY A 873 32.56 10.91 38.21
CA GLY A 873 32.57 9.46 38.28
C GLY A 873 31.20 8.85 38.61
N ASN A 874 31.21 7.74 39.32
CA ASN A 874 30.04 7.00 39.76
C ASN A 874 29.84 7.16 41.27
N TYR A 875 28.63 6.85 41.75
CA TYR A 875 28.35 6.74 43.18
C TYR A 875 28.53 5.31 43.66
N TRP A 876 29.23 5.15 44.79
CA TRP A 876 29.50 3.85 45.41
C TRP A 876 29.07 3.88 46.88
N SER A 877 28.18 2.97 47.26
CA SER A 877 27.68 2.83 48.64
C SER A 877 28.78 2.55 49.68
N ASP A 878 29.92 1.98 49.26
CA ASP A 878 31.07 1.65 50.10
C ASP A 878 32.23 2.65 49.98
N TYR A 879 32.05 3.76 49.25
CA TYR A 879 33.04 4.83 49.16
C TYR A 879 33.17 5.58 50.50
N ASN A 880 34.39 5.60 51.03
CA ASN A 880 34.73 6.25 52.31
C ASN A 880 35.82 7.33 52.15
N GLY A 881 36.00 7.87 50.93
CA GLY A 881 36.98 8.92 50.65
C GLY A 881 36.58 10.29 51.20
N THR A 882 37.46 11.27 51.01
CA THR A 882 37.25 12.65 51.49
C THR A 882 36.93 13.63 50.37
N ASP A 883 36.15 14.66 50.68
CA ASP A 883 35.87 15.82 49.82
C ASP A 883 36.11 17.13 50.62
N PRO A 884 37.36 17.62 50.72
CA PRO A 884 37.68 18.82 51.48
C PRO A 884 37.25 20.13 50.80
N ASN A 885 37.06 20.15 49.48
CA ASN A 885 36.60 21.31 48.70
C ASN A 885 35.07 21.44 48.67
N GLY A 886 34.34 20.39 49.03
CA GLY A 886 32.89 20.37 49.14
C GLY A 886 32.19 20.51 47.79
N ASP A 887 32.82 20.08 46.69
CA ASP A 887 32.22 20.14 45.35
C ASP A 887 31.38 18.91 45.01
N GLY A 888 31.29 17.94 45.93
CA GLY A 888 30.49 16.72 45.75
C GLY A 888 31.24 15.59 45.05
N ILE A 889 32.52 15.79 44.71
CA ILE A 889 33.39 14.81 44.08
C ILE A 889 34.49 14.43 45.07
N GLY A 890 34.65 13.14 45.33
CA GLY A 890 35.67 12.62 46.22
C GLY A 890 37.08 12.76 45.64
N ASN A 891 38.05 13.18 46.47
CA ASN A 891 39.44 13.36 46.05
C ASN A 891 40.27 12.06 46.06
N ASP A 892 39.76 11.00 46.68
CA ASP A 892 40.39 9.69 46.71
C ASP A 892 39.82 8.82 45.56
N PRO A 893 40.62 8.35 44.60
CA PRO A 893 40.12 7.48 43.53
C PRO A 893 39.58 6.16 44.07
N TYR A 894 38.53 5.62 43.43
CA TYR A 894 37.93 4.33 43.79
C TYR A 894 38.44 3.21 42.85
N PRO A 895 39.28 2.28 43.33
CA PRO A 895 39.85 1.22 42.50
C PRO A 895 38.81 0.14 42.17
N ILE A 896 38.75 -0.29 40.90
CA ILE A 896 37.82 -1.33 40.47
C ILE A 896 38.50 -2.72 40.54
N PRO A 897 37.97 -3.68 41.32
CA PRO A 897 38.50 -5.03 41.41
C PRO A 897 38.45 -5.79 40.07
N GLY A 898 39.40 -6.69 39.81
CA GLY A 898 39.44 -7.51 38.59
C GLY A 898 40.82 -7.68 37.94
N GLY A 899 41.89 -7.27 38.62
CA GLY A 899 43.27 -7.56 38.21
C GLY A 899 43.88 -6.61 37.19
N GLY A 900 43.13 -5.60 36.72
CA GLY A 900 43.60 -4.49 35.88
C GLY A 900 43.96 -3.22 36.66
N THR A 901 44.11 -2.10 35.93
CA THR A 901 44.36 -0.74 36.49
C THR A 901 43.11 0.15 36.48
N SER A 902 41.92 -0.42 36.25
CA SER A 902 40.67 0.33 36.19
C SER A 902 40.36 1.00 37.52
N VAL A 903 40.00 2.28 37.46
CA VAL A 903 39.74 3.14 38.62
C VAL A 903 38.74 4.20 38.21
N ASP A 904 37.86 4.57 39.12
CA ASP A 904 37.06 5.80 39.04
C ASP A 904 37.86 6.91 39.72
N HIS A 905 38.31 7.90 38.94
CA HIS A 905 39.13 8.99 39.46
C HIS A 905 38.32 10.09 40.17
N PHE A 906 37.00 10.12 39.96
CA PHE A 906 36.13 11.20 40.42
C PHE A 906 34.86 10.67 41.11
N PRO A 907 34.96 9.80 42.15
CA PRO A 907 33.78 9.18 42.77
C PRO A 907 32.81 10.23 43.32
N LEU A 908 31.52 10.04 43.12
CA LEU A 908 30.49 10.97 43.63
C LEU A 908 30.26 10.76 45.13
N MET A 909 30.13 11.85 45.88
CA MET A 909 29.86 11.84 47.32
C MET A 909 28.40 11.53 47.67
N GLN A 910 27.48 11.63 46.71
CA GLN A 910 26.05 11.36 46.85
C GLN A 910 25.54 10.59 45.63
N PRO A 911 24.43 9.84 45.76
CA PRO A 911 23.79 9.18 44.62
C PRO A 911 23.50 10.17 43.50
N TRP A 912 23.78 9.76 42.27
CA TRP A 912 23.39 10.47 41.08
C TRP A 912 21.85 10.55 41.01
N ALA A 913 21.31 11.77 41.03
CA ALA A 913 19.87 12.02 41.03
C ALA A 913 19.29 12.15 39.61
N GLY A 914 20.07 11.86 38.57
CA GLY A 914 19.77 12.26 37.21
C GLY A 914 20.13 13.72 36.98
N ASP A 915 20.05 14.15 35.71
CA ASP A 915 20.05 15.56 35.39
C ASP A 915 18.73 16.17 35.91
N THR A 916 18.72 16.64 37.16
CA THR A 916 17.69 17.58 37.58
C THR A 916 17.97 18.85 36.79
N ALA A 917 17.33 19.00 35.62
CA ALA A 917 17.33 20.22 34.84
C ALA A 917 17.27 21.40 35.81
N GLN A 918 18.36 22.17 35.91
CA GLN A 918 18.32 23.38 36.69
C GLN A 918 17.19 24.21 36.09
N LYS A 919 16.16 24.52 36.87
CA LYS A 919 15.00 25.24 36.35
C LYS A 919 15.46 26.61 35.83
N GLY A 920 15.60 26.73 34.50
CA GLY A 920 16.14 27.93 33.84
C GLY A 920 17.48 27.75 33.08
N ASP A 921 18.07 26.55 33.08
CA ASP A 921 19.14 26.13 32.17
C ASP A 921 18.48 25.51 30.93
N LEU A 922 18.53 26.23 29.81
CA LEU A 922 17.79 25.95 28.58
C LEU A 922 18.69 25.46 27.44
N ASP A 923 20.02 25.54 27.60
CA ASP A 923 21.00 24.93 26.70
C ASP A 923 21.67 23.67 27.26
N HIS A 924 21.31 23.26 28.48
CA HIS A 924 21.76 22.04 29.15
C HIS A 924 23.29 22.04 29.41
N ASP A 925 23.89 23.23 29.61
CA ASP A 925 25.33 23.36 29.93
C ASP A 925 25.63 23.32 31.45
N HIS A 926 24.60 23.12 32.26
CA HIS A 926 24.62 23.08 33.73
C HIS A 926 25.01 24.41 34.40
N LYS A 927 24.88 25.55 33.69
CA LYS A 927 25.09 26.90 34.22
C LYS A 927 23.95 27.80 33.77
N ILE A 928 23.33 28.53 34.69
CA ILE A 928 22.45 29.62 34.28
C ILE A 928 23.30 30.81 33.81
N THR A 929 23.39 30.98 32.50
CA THR A 929 24.17 32.01 31.82
C THR A 929 23.29 33.00 31.05
N PRO A 930 23.86 34.09 30.50
CA PRO A 930 23.14 34.93 29.56
C PRO A 930 22.67 34.22 28.28
N ALA A 931 23.21 33.04 27.95
CA ALA A 931 22.76 32.24 26.80
C ALA A 931 21.37 31.64 27.09
N ASP A 932 21.15 31.10 28.29
CA ASP A 932 19.83 30.65 28.74
C ASP A 932 18.82 31.79 28.79
N ALA A 933 19.26 32.96 29.23
CA ALA A 933 18.43 34.16 29.21
C ALA A 933 18.08 34.57 27.77
N ALA A 934 18.96 34.37 26.79
CA ALA A 934 18.70 34.63 25.38
C ALA A 934 17.75 33.58 24.78
N ILE A 935 17.87 32.31 25.16
CA ILE A 935 16.95 31.23 24.77
C ILE A 935 15.57 31.46 25.39
N ALA A 936 15.51 31.83 26.67
CA ALA A 936 14.28 32.23 27.35
C ALA A 936 13.66 33.48 26.73
N LEU A 937 14.47 34.45 26.29
CA LEU A 937 13.99 35.67 25.60
C LEU A 937 13.52 35.37 24.17
N CYS A 938 14.14 34.42 23.46
CA CYS A 938 13.65 33.90 22.18
C CYS A 938 12.32 33.15 22.34
N LEU A 939 12.19 32.33 23.38
CA LEU A 939 10.95 31.63 23.72
C LEU A 939 9.85 32.58 24.20
N ALA A 940 10.21 33.64 24.94
CA ALA A 940 9.28 34.69 25.38
C ALA A 940 8.91 35.67 24.25
N ALA A 941 9.80 35.88 23.26
CA ALA A 941 9.54 36.68 22.06
C ALA A 941 8.77 35.88 20.99
N GLY A 942 8.73 34.56 21.07
CA GLY A 942 7.96 33.66 20.19
C GLY A 942 6.52 33.40 20.65
N GLY A 943 6.03 34.15 21.65
CA GLY A 943 4.70 33.97 22.25
C GLY A 943 3.67 35.02 21.89
N SER A 944 3.77 35.69 20.73
CA SER A 944 2.66 36.33 19.98
C SER A 944 3.21 37.32 18.94
N ALA A 945 2.93 37.07 17.67
CA ALA A 945 2.44 38.10 16.77
C ALA A 945 1.13 37.53 16.17
N SER A 946 -0.09 38.05 16.32
CA SER A 946 -0.62 39.38 16.65
C SER A 946 0.38 40.43 17.16
N CYS A 947 0.83 41.21 16.17
CA CYS A 947 1.72 42.37 16.16
C CYS A 947 3.21 42.11 16.25
#